data_AF-A0A6J1ZI23-F1
#
_entry.id   AF-A0A6J1ZI23-F1
#
_cell.length_a   1.000
_cell.length_b   1.000
_cell.length_c   1.000
_cell.angle_alpha   90.00
_cell.angle_beta   90.00
_cell.angle_gamma   90.00
#
_symmetry.space_group_name_H-M   'P 1'
#
loop_
_entity.id
_entity.type
_entity.pdbx_description
1 polymer ?
#
loop_
_entity_poly.entity_id
_entity_poly.type
_entity_poly.pdbx_seq_one_letter_code
_entity_poly.pdbx_strand_id
1 'polypeptide(L)'
;MKHPGCWKMLTVAMCMALLGCLQAQELRGHVSVILLGATGDLARKYLWQGLFQLYLDEAGKDYSFSFHGAALTSTKQGQAFIAKVLESLSCPEDVAPDRCAELKGQFQRLSAYRHLATSEDYMALSKDIEAQVQHGGLREAGRIFYFSVPPFAYADIARNINSSCRPGPGAWLRVVLEKPFGHDHLSAQQLATELGGFFREEEMYRVDHYLGKQAVAQILPFRDQNRKALDGLWSRHHVERVEIIMKETVDAEGRTSFYEEYGVIRDVLQNHLTEVLTLVAMELPHNISSSESVLQHKLRAFRALRGLQKGSAVLGQYQAYSEQVRREQQKPDSFRSLTPTFAGVLVHMDNLRWEGVPFILMSGKALDERVGYVRILFRNQAYCVQNDEHWVADQSQCLPRQIVFYIGHGELGSPAVLVSRNLFRPSLPSESWKGLGARPGLRLFGRPLSDFYAYRPVREQDAYSVLISRIFHGRKDSFVTTENLLASWGFWTPLLDSLAHEVPRLYPGGAENGHLLDFEFSGAQLYFSQRQPERLVPGPGPAPMPSGFQVLKAKYRESPLISAWPEELIAKLADDIEATAVRAVRRFGTFHLALSGGSSPVPLFQQLATRHYGFPWAHTHLWLVDERCVPLWDPESNFQHLQTHLLQHVRVPYYNIHPMPVHLHQRLCAEEDQGAQTYASEISALVANSSFDLVLLGMGADGHTASLFPQSPSGLDGEQLVVLTESPSRPFQRMSLSLPLINRARKVAVLVMGRVKREITMLVSRVGHEPKKWPISGVLPSSGQLVWYMDYEAFLG
;
A
#
# COMPACT_ATOMS: atom_id res chain seq x y z
N MET A 1 -76.20 -66.31 -3.27
CA MET A 1 -76.25 -64.83 -3.42
C MET A 1 -75.09 -64.27 -2.62
N LYS A 2 -73.90 -64.05 -3.19
CA LYS A 2 -73.45 -62.84 -3.89
C LYS A 2 -73.81 -61.54 -3.16
N HIS A 3 -72.84 -60.95 -2.46
CA HIS A 3 -72.60 -59.51 -2.51
C HIS A 3 -71.09 -59.26 -2.77
N PRO A 4 -70.71 -58.94 -4.02
CA PRO A 4 -69.33 -58.69 -4.45
C PRO A 4 -69.03 -57.20 -4.27
N GLY A 5 -68.68 -56.78 -3.04
CA GLY A 5 -68.43 -55.36 -2.74
C GLY A 5 -67.08 -55.06 -2.10
N CYS A 6 -66.52 -56.00 -1.34
CA CYS A 6 -65.37 -55.68 -0.48
C CYS A 6 -64.00 -55.96 -1.13
N TRP A 7 -63.96 -56.77 -2.20
CA TRP A 7 -62.68 -57.18 -2.80
C TRP A 7 -62.15 -56.26 -3.90
N LYS A 8 -62.96 -55.31 -4.40
CA LYS A 8 -62.54 -54.32 -5.40
C LYS A 8 -61.88 -53.07 -4.80
N MET A 9 -62.17 -52.70 -3.55
CA MET A 9 -61.50 -51.55 -2.91
C MET A 9 -60.10 -51.89 -2.36
N LEU A 10 -59.90 -53.11 -1.88
CA LEU A 10 -58.58 -53.57 -1.43
C LEU A 10 -57.61 -53.83 -2.59
N THR A 11 -58.08 -54.25 -3.75
CA THR A 11 -57.21 -54.39 -4.94
C THR A 11 -56.89 -53.06 -5.62
N VAL A 12 -57.76 -52.04 -5.55
CA VAL A 12 -57.46 -50.70 -6.10
C VAL A 12 -56.53 -49.91 -5.18
N ALA A 13 -56.67 -50.01 -3.86
CA ALA A 13 -55.74 -49.40 -2.91
C ALA A 13 -54.36 -50.07 -2.93
N MET A 14 -54.31 -51.40 -3.11
CA MET A 14 -53.07 -52.14 -3.24
C MET A 14 -52.43 -51.95 -4.63
N CYS A 15 -53.20 -51.78 -5.70
CA CYS A 15 -52.67 -51.38 -7.02
C CYS A 15 -52.20 -49.92 -7.06
N MET A 16 -52.84 -48.98 -6.35
CA MET A 16 -52.32 -47.60 -6.23
C MET A 16 -51.11 -47.50 -5.30
N ALA A 17 -51.00 -48.36 -4.29
CA ALA A 17 -49.78 -48.49 -3.49
C ALA A 17 -48.66 -49.22 -4.27
N LEU A 18 -48.99 -50.18 -5.14
CA LEU A 18 -48.02 -50.87 -5.99
C LEU A 18 -47.63 -50.07 -7.25
N LEU A 19 -48.46 -49.13 -7.72
CA LEU A 19 -48.09 -48.11 -8.71
C LEU A 19 -47.35 -46.91 -8.09
N GLY A 20 -47.58 -46.60 -6.81
CA GLY A 20 -46.77 -45.66 -6.04
C GLY A 20 -45.42 -46.23 -5.57
N CYS A 21 -45.23 -47.54 -5.64
CA CYS A 21 -43.97 -48.25 -5.37
C CYS A 21 -43.21 -48.66 -6.65
N LEU A 22 -43.62 -48.18 -7.82
CA LEU A 22 -42.77 -48.18 -9.01
C LEU A 22 -41.81 -46.98 -8.90
N GLN A 23 -40.69 -47.23 -8.22
CA GLN A 23 -39.48 -46.41 -8.21
C GLN A 23 -39.74 -44.90 -8.17
N ALA A 24 -39.92 -44.35 -6.96
CA ALA A 24 -39.22 -43.11 -6.68
C ALA A 24 -37.72 -43.43 -6.73
N GLN A 25 -37.17 -43.58 -7.94
CA GLN A 25 -35.76 -43.36 -8.17
C GLN A 25 -35.52 -41.97 -7.59
N GLU A 26 -34.80 -41.89 -6.46
CA GLU A 26 -34.31 -40.60 -5.99
C GLU A 26 -33.51 -40.01 -7.15
N LEU A 27 -34.13 -39.10 -7.89
CA LEU A 27 -33.54 -38.49 -9.06
C LEU A 27 -32.27 -37.82 -8.57
N ARG A 28 -31.13 -38.26 -9.12
CA ARG A 28 -29.82 -37.74 -8.77
C ARG A 28 -29.84 -36.22 -8.93
N GLY A 29 -29.31 -35.52 -7.92
CA GLY A 29 -29.24 -34.05 -7.95
C GLY A 29 -28.34 -33.58 -9.09
N HIS A 30 -28.75 -32.54 -9.82
CA HIS A 30 -27.94 -31.90 -10.84
C HIS A 30 -27.52 -30.50 -10.40
N VAL A 31 -26.23 -30.21 -10.49
CA VAL A 31 -25.67 -28.89 -10.16
C VAL A 31 -25.04 -28.29 -11.40
N SER A 32 -25.54 -27.13 -11.81
CA SER A 32 -24.97 -26.37 -12.91
C SER A 32 -24.04 -25.29 -12.36
N VAL A 33 -22.81 -25.27 -12.82
CA VAL A 33 -21.80 -24.28 -12.44
C VAL A 33 -21.55 -23.35 -13.62
N ILE A 34 -21.78 -22.06 -13.43
CA ILE A 34 -21.59 -21.01 -14.41
C ILE A 34 -20.40 -20.16 -13.96
N LEU A 35 -19.28 -20.24 -14.68
CA LEU A 35 -18.08 -19.45 -14.42
C LEU A 35 -18.06 -18.22 -15.35
N LEU A 36 -18.46 -17.07 -14.84
CA LEU A 36 -18.42 -15.79 -15.56
C LEU A 36 -17.00 -15.25 -15.55
N GLY A 37 -16.50 -14.78 -16.70
CA GLY A 37 -15.09 -14.44 -16.88
C GLY A 37 -14.19 -15.67 -17.07
N ALA A 38 -14.73 -16.76 -17.64
CA ALA A 38 -14.04 -18.05 -17.80
C ALA A 38 -12.73 -18.01 -18.59
N THR A 39 -12.50 -16.97 -19.40
CA THR A 39 -11.28 -16.74 -20.18
C THR A 39 -10.26 -15.84 -19.47
N GLY A 40 -10.58 -15.36 -18.27
CA GLY A 40 -9.73 -14.48 -17.47
C GLY A 40 -8.59 -15.20 -16.75
N ASP A 41 -7.64 -14.41 -16.23
CA ASP A 41 -6.43 -14.93 -15.58
C ASP A 41 -6.72 -15.73 -14.30
N LEU A 42 -7.65 -15.27 -13.47
CA LEU A 42 -8.05 -15.96 -12.23
C LEU A 42 -8.67 -17.32 -12.54
N ALA A 43 -9.59 -17.34 -13.51
CA ALA A 43 -10.24 -18.56 -13.98
C ALA A 43 -9.21 -19.60 -14.47
N ARG A 44 -8.28 -19.18 -15.34
CA ARG A 44 -7.22 -20.03 -15.88
C ARG A 44 -6.28 -20.57 -14.81
N LYS A 45 -5.85 -19.72 -13.86
CA LYS A 45 -4.83 -20.09 -12.87
C LYS A 45 -5.39 -20.96 -11.74
N TYR A 46 -6.65 -20.76 -11.34
CA TYR A 46 -7.17 -21.37 -10.11
C TYR A 46 -8.57 -21.97 -10.24
N LEU A 47 -9.54 -21.25 -10.81
CA LEU A 47 -10.95 -21.65 -10.69
C LEU A 47 -11.28 -22.92 -11.45
N TRP A 48 -10.77 -23.09 -12.69
CA TRP A 48 -11.00 -24.34 -13.43
C TRP A 48 -10.39 -25.57 -12.71
N GLN A 49 -9.23 -25.41 -12.08
CA GLN A 49 -8.62 -26.46 -11.27
C GLN A 49 -9.46 -26.78 -10.02
N GLY A 50 -9.97 -25.76 -9.33
CA GLY A 50 -10.83 -25.96 -8.16
C GLY A 50 -12.20 -26.57 -8.51
N LEU A 51 -12.78 -26.20 -9.66
CA LEU A 51 -14.02 -26.81 -10.18
C LEU A 51 -13.80 -28.26 -10.62
N PHE A 52 -12.64 -28.57 -11.20
CA PHE A 52 -12.28 -29.95 -11.49
C PHE A 52 -12.09 -30.75 -10.21
N GLN A 53 -11.45 -30.20 -9.18
CA GLN A 53 -11.34 -30.86 -7.87
C GLN A 53 -12.72 -31.11 -7.24
N LEU A 54 -13.64 -30.14 -7.30
CA LEU A 54 -15.03 -30.33 -6.87
C LEU A 54 -15.70 -31.49 -7.62
N TYR A 55 -15.50 -31.56 -8.94
CA TYR A 55 -16.01 -32.67 -9.75
C TYR A 55 -15.44 -34.01 -9.30
N LEU A 56 -14.13 -34.10 -9.06
CA LEU A 56 -13.48 -35.33 -8.57
C LEU A 56 -14.02 -35.76 -7.22
N ASP A 57 -14.31 -34.80 -6.33
CA ASP A 57 -14.73 -35.08 -4.97
C ASP A 57 -16.23 -35.45 -4.89
N GLU A 58 -17.09 -34.85 -5.72
CA GLU A 58 -18.55 -34.95 -5.56
C GLU A 58 -19.28 -35.70 -6.68
N ALA A 59 -18.67 -35.81 -7.87
CA ALA A 59 -19.31 -36.52 -8.97
C ALA A 59 -19.31 -38.04 -8.72
N GLY A 60 -20.47 -38.66 -8.87
CA GLY A 60 -20.67 -40.11 -8.74
C GLY A 60 -21.29 -40.53 -7.42
N LYS A 61 -21.31 -39.63 -6.44
CA LYS A 61 -22.16 -39.71 -5.24
C LYS A 61 -23.61 -39.31 -5.66
N ASP A 62 -24.26 -38.44 -4.90
CA ASP A 62 -25.64 -38.05 -5.13
C ASP A 62 -25.82 -36.92 -6.17
N TYR A 63 -24.72 -36.45 -6.78
CA TYR A 63 -24.71 -35.29 -7.66
C TYR A 63 -24.10 -35.55 -9.03
N SER A 64 -24.73 -34.98 -10.06
CA SER A 64 -24.22 -34.82 -11.42
C SER A 64 -23.98 -33.33 -11.69
N PHE A 65 -23.15 -33.01 -12.70
CA PHE A 65 -22.71 -31.65 -12.94
C PHE A 65 -22.77 -31.24 -14.40
N SER A 66 -22.98 -29.95 -14.64
CA SER A 66 -22.67 -29.27 -15.89
C SER A 66 -21.81 -28.03 -15.58
N PHE A 67 -20.84 -27.74 -16.45
CA PHE A 67 -19.95 -26.60 -16.29
C PHE A 67 -20.09 -25.68 -17.51
N HIS A 68 -20.41 -24.41 -17.27
CA HIS A 68 -20.64 -23.41 -18.29
C HIS A 68 -19.61 -22.28 -18.09
N GLY A 69 -18.56 -22.30 -18.91
CA GLY A 69 -17.60 -21.20 -18.96
C GLY A 69 -18.20 -20.05 -19.78
N ALA A 70 -18.37 -18.88 -19.18
CA ALA A 70 -19.00 -17.73 -19.82
C ALA A 70 -18.07 -16.52 -19.89
N ALA A 71 -18.03 -15.85 -21.04
CA ALA A 71 -17.33 -14.57 -21.23
C ALA A 71 -17.90 -13.79 -22.43
N LEU A 72 -17.37 -12.59 -22.67
CA LEU A 72 -17.69 -11.75 -23.84
C LEU A 72 -16.87 -12.12 -25.08
N THR A 73 -15.92 -13.05 -24.97
CA THR A 73 -15.13 -13.54 -26.09
C THR A 73 -16.04 -14.26 -27.11
N SER A 74 -15.79 -14.11 -28.40
CA SER A 74 -16.58 -14.82 -29.43
C SER A 74 -16.61 -16.33 -29.17
N THR A 75 -17.75 -16.99 -29.47
CA THR A 75 -17.99 -18.40 -29.15
C THR A 75 -16.86 -19.33 -29.60
N LYS A 76 -16.38 -19.18 -30.85
CA LYS A 76 -15.30 -20.01 -31.39
C LYS A 76 -13.98 -19.84 -30.63
N GLN A 77 -13.61 -18.61 -30.32
CA GLN A 77 -12.37 -18.32 -29.59
C GLN A 77 -12.47 -18.77 -28.13
N GLY A 78 -13.60 -18.52 -27.47
CA GLY A 78 -13.85 -18.95 -26.10
C GLY A 78 -13.83 -20.47 -25.95
N GLN A 79 -14.49 -21.21 -26.85
CA GLN A 79 -14.46 -22.68 -26.88
C GLN A 79 -13.03 -23.22 -27.00
N ALA A 80 -12.25 -22.70 -27.96
CA ALA A 80 -10.86 -23.12 -28.14
C ALA A 80 -9.99 -22.80 -26.91
N PHE A 81 -10.21 -21.65 -26.28
CA PHE A 81 -9.49 -21.25 -25.08
C PHE A 81 -9.80 -22.19 -23.91
N ILE A 82 -11.07 -22.43 -23.59
CA ILE A 82 -11.43 -23.28 -22.45
C ILE A 82 -10.95 -24.71 -22.67
N ALA A 83 -11.03 -25.25 -23.90
CA ALA A 83 -10.57 -26.61 -24.19
C ALA A 83 -9.09 -26.78 -23.81
N LYS A 84 -8.24 -25.83 -24.23
CA LYS A 84 -6.82 -25.82 -23.88
C LYS A 84 -6.57 -25.72 -22.37
N VAL A 85 -7.37 -24.92 -21.65
CA VAL A 85 -7.26 -24.83 -20.19
C VAL A 85 -7.63 -26.17 -19.53
N LEU A 86 -8.73 -26.80 -19.97
CA LEU A 86 -9.20 -28.06 -19.44
C LEU A 86 -8.22 -29.23 -19.67
N GLU A 87 -7.48 -29.21 -20.78
CA GLU A 87 -6.40 -30.18 -21.03
C GLU A 87 -5.25 -30.05 -20.01
N SER A 88 -4.94 -28.81 -19.62
CA SER A 88 -3.82 -28.48 -18.72
C SER A 88 -4.08 -28.72 -17.23
N LEU A 89 -5.31 -29.09 -16.86
CA LEU A 89 -5.68 -29.39 -15.46
C LEU A 89 -4.78 -30.49 -14.87
N SER A 90 -4.66 -30.55 -13.55
CA SER A 90 -3.86 -31.58 -12.87
C SER A 90 -4.74 -32.44 -11.97
N CYS A 91 -4.43 -33.73 -11.89
CA CYS A 91 -5.05 -34.64 -10.93
C CYS A 91 -4.21 -34.71 -9.65
N PRO A 92 -4.80 -35.18 -8.54
CA PRO A 92 -4.04 -35.55 -7.35
C PRO A 92 -2.90 -36.53 -7.67
N GLU A 93 -1.77 -36.44 -6.95
CA GLU A 93 -0.58 -37.26 -7.21
C GLU A 93 -0.82 -38.77 -7.05
N ASP A 94 -1.84 -39.16 -6.27
CA ASP A 94 -2.26 -40.53 -6.03
C ASP A 94 -3.15 -41.12 -7.16
N VAL A 95 -3.51 -40.31 -8.16
CA VAL A 95 -4.30 -40.76 -9.32
C VAL A 95 -3.38 -41.14 -10.48
N ALA A 96 -3.49 -42.39 -10.95
CA ALA A 96 -2.72 -42.89 -12.09
C ALA A 96 -2.93 -42.04 -13.37
N PRO A 97 -1.89 -41.83 -14.21
CA PRO A 97 -1.98 -40.97 -15.39
C PRO A 97 -3.13 -41.30 -16.36
N ASP A 98 -3.35 -42.57 -16.66
CA ASP A 98 -4.42 -43.00 -17.58
C ASP A 98 -5.81 -42.68 -17.02
N ARG A 99 -6.00 -42.92 -15.71
CA ARG A 99 -7.24 -42.57 -15.02
C ARG A 99 -7.43 -41.06 -14.97
N CYS A 100 -6.35 -40.30 -14.78
CA CYS A 100 -6.40 -38.84 -14.82
C CYS A 100 -6.85 -38.34 -16.21
N ALA A 101 -6.30 -38.90 -17.29
CA ALA A 101 -6.70 -38.55 -18.66
C ALA A 101 -8.19 -38.85 -18.91
N GLU A 102 -8.69 -39.98 -18.42
CA GLU A 102 -10.11 -40.33 -18.51
C GLU A 102 -11.00 -39.32 -17.76
N LEU A 103 -10.65 -38.98 -16.52
CA LEU A 103 -11.38 -38.03 -15.68
C LEU A 103 -11.40 -36.62 -16.30
N LYS A 104 -10.27 -36.17 -16.87
CA LYS A 104 -10.21 -34.93 -17.64
C LYS A 104 -11.14 -34.96 -18.85
N GLY A 105 -11.13 -36.06 -19.62
CA GLY A 105 -12.01 -36.23 -20.76
C GLY A 105 -13.49 -36.23 -20.37
N GLN A 106 -13.85 -36.81 -19.23
CA GLN A 106 -15.19 -36.74 -18.67
C GLN A 106 -15.57 -35.29 -18.30
N PHE A 107 -14.70 -34.59 -17.58
CA PHE A 107 -14.92 -33.19 -17.19
C PHE A 107 -15.06 -32.26 -18.40
N GLN A 108 -14.25 -32.46 -19.44
CA GLN A 108 -14.34 -31.73 -20.72
C GLN A 108 -15.70 -31.92 -21.39
N ARG A 109 -16.25 -33.14 -21.42
CA ARG A 109 -17.59 -33.40 -22.00
C ARG A 109 -18.72 -32.74 -21.21
N LEU A 110 -18.53 -32.51 -19.92
CA LEU A 110 -19.49 -31.81 -19.06
C LEU A 110 -19.33 -30.27 -19.14
N SER A 111 -18.29 -29.79 -19.83
CA SER A 111 -17.95 -28.38 -19.91
C SER A 111 -18.30 -27.77 -21.26
N ALA A 112 -18.98 -26.62 -21.25
CA ALA A 112 -19.35 -25.88 -22.45
C ALA A 112 -19.02 -24.39 -22.32
N TYR A 113 -18.68 -23.74 -23.43
CA TYR A 113 -18.52 -22.28 -23.47
C TYR A 113 -19.84 -21.60 -23.84
N ARG A 114 -20.13 -20.46 -23.21
CA ARG A 114 -21.29 -19.61 -23.47
C ARG A 114 -20.84 -18.16 -23.67
N HIS A 115 -21.33 -17.52 -24.73
CA HIS A 115 -21.22 -16.06 -24.85
C HIS A 115 -22.41 -15.46 -24.10
N LEU A 116 -22.17 -14.72 -23.00
CA LEU A 116 -23.23 -14.10 -22.19
C LEU A 116 -22.99 -12.60 -22.09
N ALA A 117 -23.71 -11.83 -22.90
CA ALA A 117 -23.63 -10.37 -22.93
C ALA A 117 -24.98 -9.69 -22.64
N THR A 118 -26.10 -10.28 -23.07
CA THR A 118 -27.44 -9.67 -22.97
C THR A 118 -28.40 -10.49 -22.12
N SER A 119 -29.54 -9.93 -21.72
CA SER A 119 -30.57 -10.65 -20.96
C SER A 119 -31.08 -11.88 -21.71
N GLU A 120 -31.17 -11.82 -23.05
CA GLU A 120 -31.58 -12.94 -23.89
C GLU A 120 -30.60 -14.12 -23.80
N ASP A 121 -29.30 -13.85 -23.67
CA ASP A 121 -28.28 -14.89 -23.49
C ASP A 121 -28.48 -15.64 -22.16
N TYR A 122 -28.81 -14.93 -21.07
CA TYR A 122 -29.10 -15.54 -19.76
C TYR A 122 -30.40 -16.34 -19.77
N MET A 123 -31.43 -15.85 -20.46
CA MET A 123 -32.68 -16.58 -20.69
C MET A 123 -32.44 -17.87 -21.48
N ALA A 124 -31.63 -17.81 -22.54
CA ALA A 124 -31.26 -18.98 -23.33
C ALA A 124 -30.47 -19.99 -22.49
N LEU A 125 -29.51 -19.53 -21.68
CA LEU A 125 -28.77 -20.39 -20.76
C LEU A 125 -29.69 -21.10 -19.76
N SER A 126 -30.65 -20.40 -19.16
CA SER A 126 -31.59 -21.03 -18.20
C SER A 126 -32.39 -22.14 -18.87
N LYS A 127 -32.94 -21.86 -20.06
CA LYS A 127 -33.70 -22.85 -20.84
C LYS A 127 -32.86 -24.07 -21.21
N ASP A 128 -31.60 -23.85 -21.60
CA ASP A 128 -30.66 -24.94 -21.91
C ASP A 128 -30.38 -25.82 -20.69
N ILE A 129 -30.16 -25.21 -19.52
CA ILE A 129 -29.95 -25.93 -18.25
C ILE A 129 -31.20 -26.74 -17.89
N GLU A 130 -32.38 -26.12 -17.95
CA GLU A 130 -33.66 -26.79 -17.66
C GLU A 130 -33.91 -27.97 -18.60
N ALA A 131 -33.68 -27.78 -19.90
CA ALA A 131 -33.79 -28.84 -20.89
C ALA A 131 -32.79 -29.97 -20.62
N GLN A 132 -31.54 -29.66 -20.26
CA GLN A 132 -30.53 -30.67 -19.96
C GLN A 132 -30.92 -31.50 -18.73
N VAL A 133 -31.40 -30.87 -17.66
CA VAL A 133 -31.87 -31.55 -16.44
C VAL A 133 -33.06 -32.45 -16.74
N GLN A 134 -34.04 -31.95 -17.51
CA GLN A 134 -35.23 -32.71 -17.89
C GLN A 134 -34.90 -33.92 -18.78
N HIS A 135 -34.13 -33.73 -19.85
CA HIS A 135 -33.74 -34.83 -20.75
C HIS A 135 -32.89 -35.90 -20.05
N GLY A 136 -32.10 -35.49 -19.06
CA GLY A 136 -31.29 -36.41 -18.27
C GLY A 136 -32.07 -37.22 -17.23
N GLY A 137 -33.36 -36.92 -17.02
CA GLY A 137 -34.12 -37.51 -15.91
C GLY A 137 -33.48 -37.18 -14.56
N LEU A 138 -33.06 -35.92 -14.38
CA LEU A 138 -32.38 -35.45 -13.17
C LEU A 138 -33.25 -34.44 -12.42
N ARG A 139 -32.95 -34.24 -11.13
CA ARG A 139 -33.56 -33.16 -10.35
C ARG A 139 -32.58 -32.01 -10.24
N GLU A 140 -33.00 -30.79 -10.59
CA GLU A 140 -32.16 -29.61 -10.34
C GLU A 140 -31.93 -29.46 -8.83
N ALA A 141 -30.67 -29.57 -8.41
CA ALA A 141 -30.26 -29.42 -7.02
C ALA A 141 -29.84 -27.98 -6.72
N GLY A 142 -29.17 -27.33 -7.67
CA GLY A 142 -28.82 -25.92 -7.53
C GLY A 142 -27.91 -25.38 -8.63
N ARG A 143 -27.70 -24.06 -8.60
CA ARG A 143 -26.82 -23.33 -9.53
C ARG A 143 -25.75 -22.56 -8.77
N ILE A 144 -24.51 -22.65 -9.23
CA ILE A 144 -23.40 -21.80 -8.77
C ILE A 144 -23.07 -20.81 -9.88
N PHE A 145 -23.18 -19.51 -9.63
CA PHE A 145 -22.65 -18.47 -10.50
C PHE A 145 -21.40 -17.88 -9.88
N TYR A 146 -20.24 -18.09 -10.51
CA TYR A 146 -18.97 -17.57 -10.04
C TYR A 146 -18.55 -16.34 -10.84
N PHE A 147 -18.43 -15.19 -10.18
CA PHE A 147 -18.13 -13.90 -10.81
C PHE A 147 -16.62 -13.67 -10.82
N SER A 148 -15.91 -14.23 -11.80
CA SER A 148 -14.51 -13.90 -12.08
C SER A 148 -14.41 -12.72 -13.06
N VAL A 149 -15.17 -11.65 -12.77
CA VAL A 149 -15.31 -10.44 -13.59
C VAL A 149 -15.07 -9.19 -12.73
N PRO A 150 -14.81 -8.02 -13.35
CA PRO A 150 -14.65 -6.77 -12.60
C PRO A 150 -15.92 -6.37 -11.82
N PRO A 151 -15.78 -5.71 -10.64
CA PRO A 151 -16.92 -5.36 -9.79
C PRO A 151 -17.98 -4.47 -10.44
N PHE A 152 -17.60 -3.60 -11.38
CA PHE A 152 -18.55 -2.73 -12.08
C PHE A 152 -19.62 -3.50 -12.86
N ALA A 153 -19.35 -4.77 -13.21
CA ALA A 153 -20.30 -5.62 -13.94
C ALA A 153 -21.27 -6.38 -13.00
N TYR A 154 -21.06 -6.35 -11.69
CA TYR A 154 -21.77 -7.23 -10.74
C TYR A 154 -23.27 -6.97 -10.74
N ALA A 155 -23.70 -5.71 -10.73
CA ALA A 155 -25.10 -5.34 -10.68
C ALA A 155 -25.89 -5.78 -11.91
N ASP A 156 -25.34 -5.56 -13.10
CA ASP A 156 -26.00 -5.94 -14.36
C ASP A 156 -26.14 -7.45 -14.50
N ILE A 157 -25.09 -8.20 -14.13
CA ILE A 157 -25.12 -9.66 -14.08
C ILE A 157 -26.14 -10.14 -13.04
N ALA A 158 -26.14 -9.54 -11.84
CA ALA A 158 -27.07 -9.87 -10.77
C ALA A 158 -28.53 -9.68 -11.22
N ARG A 159 -28.81 -8.57 -11.91
CA ARG A 159 -30.13 -8.28 -12.49
C ARG A 159 -30.56 -9.36 -13.48
N ASN A 160 -29.68 -9.76 -14.40
CA ASN A 160 -29.98 -10.79 -15.40
C ASN A 160 -30.21 -12.18 -14.77
N ILE A 161 -29.41 -12.56 -13.78
CA ILE A 161 -29.61 -13.83 -13.06
C ILE A 161 -30.95 -13.79 -12.33
N ASN A 162 -31.23 -12.70 -11.59
CA ASN A 162 -32.45 -12.57 -10.80
C ASN A 162 -33.72 -12.58 -11.67
N SER A 163 -33.67 -11.99 -12.87
CA SER A 163 -34.83 -11.90 -13.76
C SER A 163 -35.11 -13.17 -14.55
N SER A 164 -34.08 -13.95 -14.91
CA SER A 164 -34.22 -14.96 -15.97
C SER A 164 -33.46 -16.27 -15.79
N CYS A 165 -32.54 -16.36 -14.82
CA CYS A 165 -31.62 -17.49 -14.68
C CYS A 165 -31.55 -18.06 -13.26
N ARG A 166 -32.48 -17.68 -12.38
CA ARG A 166 -32.66 -18.33 -11.07
C ARG A 166 -33.13 -19.78 -11.28
N PRO A 167 -32.68 -20.73 -10.44
CA PRO A 167 -33.16 -22.10 -10.52
C PRO A 167 -34.63 -22.21 -10.06
N GLY A 168 -35.28 -23.31 -10.42
CA GLY A 168 -36.67 -23.57 -10.04
C GLY A 168 -36.87 -23.79 -8.53
N PRO A 169 -38.12 -23.85 -8.06
CA PRO A 169 -38.43 -24.10 -6.65
C PRO A 169 -37.77 -25.36 -6.10
N GLY A 170 -37.19 -25.27 -4.90
CA GLY A 170 -36.53 -26.40 -4.22
C GLY A 170 -35.05 -26.59 -4.57
N ALA A 171 -34.53 -25.85 -5.55
CA ALA A 171 -33.10 -25.80 -5.87
C ALA A 171 -32.46 -24.53 -5.27
N TRP A 172 -31.20 -24.65 -4.81
CA TRP A 172 -30.49 -23.51 -4.22
C TRP A 172 -29.75 -22.68 -5.29
N LEU A 173 -29.58 -21.39 -5.02
CA LEU A 173 -28.72 -20.49 -5.79
C LEU A 173 -27.53 -20.07 -4.92
N ARG A 174 -26.33 -20.11 -5.51
CA ARG A 174 -25.12 -19.57 -4.88
C ARG A 174 -24.37 -18.67 -5.85
N VAL A 175 -24.20 -17.42 -5.47
CA VAL A 175 -23.51 -16.40 -6.25
C VAL A 175 -22.20 -16.09 -5.56
N VAL A 176 -21.09 -16.37 -6.22
CA VAL A 176 -19.74 -16.19 -5.69
C VAL A 176 -19.16 -14.91 -6.26
N LEU A 177 -18.73 -14.00 -5.39
CA LEU A 177 -18.24 -12.67 -5.73
C LEU A 177 -16.77 -12.57 -5.33
N GLU A 178 -15.94 -11.99 -6.21
CA GLU A 178 -14.52 -11.73 -5.95
C GLU A 178 -14.29 -10.31 -5.44
N LYS A 179 -13.21 -10.12 -4.70
CA LYS A 179 -12.76 -8.78 -4.32
C LYS A 179 -12.34 -7.99 -5.57
N PRO A 180 -12.41 -6.64 -5.55
CA PRO A 180 -12.71 -5.77 -4.41
C PRO A 180 -14.21 -5.54 -4.14
N PHE A 181 -14.55 -5.40 -2.85
CA PHE A 181 -15.91 -5.11 -2.38
C PHE A 181 -16.00 -3.66 -1.87
N GLY A 182 -15.90 -2.70 -2.79
CA GLY A 182 -15.71 -1.28 -2.49
C GLY A 182 -14.24 -0.91 -2.25
N HIS A 183 -13.99 0.39 -2.12
CA HIS A 183 -12.68 0.97 -1.78
C HIS A 183 -12.70 1.78 -0.47
N ASP A 184 -13.89 1.93 0.12
CA ASP A 184 -14.15 2.54 1.42
C ASP A 184 -15.54 2.08 1.92
N HIS A 185 -15.93 2.53 3.11
CA HIS A 185 -17.22 2.21 3.70
C HIS A 185 -18.41 2.63 2.83
N LEU A 186 -18.37 3.81 2.20
CA LEU A 186 -19.49 4.32 1.41
C LEU A 186 -19.70 3.50 0.12
N SER A 187 -18.64 3.27 -0.63
CA SER A 187 -18.67 2.45 -1.86
C SER A 187 -19.04 1.00 -1.57
N ALA A 188 -18.57 0.43 -0.44
CA ALA A 188 -18.99 -0.91 -0.02
C ALA A 188 -20.47 -0.98 0.35
N GLN A 189 -21.01 0.06 1.01
CA GLN A 189 -22.43 0.15 1.33
C GLN A 189 -23.31 0.28 0.08
N GLN A 190 -22.87 1.06 -0.92
CA GLN A 190 -23.55 1.19 -2.20
C GLN A 190 -23.62 -0.17 -2.92
N LEU A 191 -22.48 -0.85 -3.06
CA LEU A 191 -22.41 -2.18 -3.68
C LEU A 191 -23.28 -3.20 -2.95
N ALA A 192 -23.26 -3.20 -1.61
CA ALA A 192 -24.08 -4.09 -0.80
C ALA A 192 -25.58 -3.84 -0.97
N THR A 193 -26.00 -2.56 -1.03
CA THR A 193 -27.39 -2.18 -1.24
C THR A 193 -27.90 -2.62 -2.61
N GLU A 194 -27.09 -2.40 -3.65
CA GLU A 194 -27.44 -2.78 -5.02
C GLU A 194 -27.57 -4.30 -5.17
N LEU A 195 -26.60 -5.07 -4.69
CA LEU A 195 -26.64 -6.54 -4.73
C LEU A 195 -27.78 -7.11 -3.87
N GLY A 196 -28.06 -6.51 -2.72
CA GLY A 196 -29.18 -6.88 -1.84
C GLY A 196 -30.55 -6.69 -2.48
N GLY A 197 -30.65 -5.87 -3.54
CA GLY A 197 -31.86 -5.75 -4.36
C GLY A 197 -32.14 -6.96 -5.26
N PHE A 198 -31.14 -7.81 -5.51
CA PHE A 198 -31.24 -8.97 -6.42
C PHE A 198 -31.05 -10.32 -5.73
N PHE A 199 -30.21 -10.37 -4.70
CA PHE A 199 -29.85 -11.61 -4.02
C PHE A 199 -30.05 -11.50 -2.51
N ARG A 200 -30.39 -12.63 -1.91
CA ARG A 200 -30.43 -12.76 -0.46
C ARG A 200 -29.02 -13.02 0.10
N GLU A 201 -28.80 -12.67 1.36
CA GLU A 201 -27.47 -12.82 1.97
C GLU A 201 -27.01 -14.29 2.00
N GLU A 202 -27.93 -15.25 2.19
CA GLU A 202 -27.63 -16.69 2.14
C GLU A 202 -27.15 -17.15 0.76
N GLU A 203 -27.56 -16.48 -0.31
CA GLU A 203 -27.20 -16.78 -1.70
C GLU A 203 -25.80 -16.25 -2.06
N MET A 204 -25.29 -15.22 -1.36
CA MET A 204 -24.04 -14.53 -1.75
C MET A 204 -22.79 -15.04 -1.01
N TYR A 205 -21.72 -15.36 -1.73
CA TYR A 205 -20.45 -15.88 -1.20
C TYR A 205 -19.34 -14.93 -1.61
N ARG A 206 -19.01 -13.96 -0.75
CA ARG A 206 -17.92 -13.00 -0.98
C ARG A 206 -16.59 -13.64 -0.60
N VAL A 207 -15.75 -13.85 -1.59
CA VAL A 207 -14.50 -14.60 -1.46
C VAL A 207 -13.42 -13.71 -0.85
N ASP A 208 -12.89 -14.18 0.28
CA ASP A 208 -11.52 -13.89 0.67
C ASP A 208 -10.74 -15.21 0.60
N HIS A 209 -9.86 -15.35 -0.39
CA HIS A 209 -9.12 -16.58 -0.62
C HIS A 209 -8.17 -16.95 0.55
N TYR A 210 -7.81 -16.03 1.46
CA TYR A 210 -7.01 -16.37 2.63
C TYR A 210 -7.76 -17.30 3.59
N LEU A 211 -9.09 -17.21 3.66
CA LEU A 211 -9.92 -18.13 4.45
C LEU A 211 -9.88 -19.57 3.92
N GLY A 212 -9.45 -19.77 2.67
CA GLY A 212 -9.21 -21.08 2.07
C GLY A 212 -7.82 -21.65 2.31
N LYS A 213 -6.84 -20.84 2.76
CA LYS A 213 -5.48 -21.33 3.01
C LYS A 213 -5.48 -22.25 4.23
N GLN A 214 -4.94 -23.46 4.06
CA GLN A 214 -5.10 -24.54 5.05
C GLN A 214 -4.65 -24.16 6.48
N ALA A 215 -3.56 -23.40 6.64
CA ALA A 215 -3.13 -22.94 7.96
C ALA A 215 -4.11 -21.93 8.59
N VAL A 216 -4.70 -21.04 7.79
CA VAL A 216 -5.71 -20.07 8.25
C VAL A 216 -7.02 -20.79 8.60
N ALA A 217 -7.47 -21.68 7.70
CA ALA A 217 -8.67 -22.49 7.92
C ALA A 217 -8.58 -23.39 9.16
N GLN A 218 -7.35 -23.69 9.63
CA GLN A 218 -7.09 -24.49 10.82
C GLN A 218 -7.12 -23.69 12.13
N ILE A 219 -7.15 -22.36 12.11
CA ILE A 219 -7.11 -21.53 13.34
C ILE A 219 -8.25 -21.88 14.30
N LEU A 220 -9.51 -21.91 13.84
CA LEU A 220 -10.64 -22.21 14.72
C LEU A 220 -10.70 -23.68 15.16
N PRO A 221 -10.56 -24.68 14.24
CA PRO A 221 -10.49 -26.08 14.66
C PRO A 221 -9.35 -26.34 15.65
N PHE A 222 -8.19 -25.71 15.47
CA PHE A 222 -7.07 -25.83 16.41
C PHE A 222 -7.43 -25.28 17.78
N ARG A 223 -8.04 -24.08 17.85
CA ARG A 223 -8.48 -23.47 19.11
C ARG A 223 -9.48 -24.35 19.84
N ASP A 224 -10.39 -24.98 19.11
CA ASP A 224 -11.41 -25.88 19.64
C ASP A 224 -10.84 -27.22 20.14
N GLN A 225 -10.02 -27.88 19.32
CA GLN A 225 -9.40 -29.16 19.64
C GLN A 225 -8.43 -29.07 20.82
N ASN A 226 -7.85 -27.89 21.04
CA ASN A 226 -6.91 -27.62 22.12
C ASN A 226 -7.51 -26.74 23.23
N ARG A 227 -8.84 -26.61 23.28
CA ARG A 227 -9.57 -25.74 24.21
C ARG A 227 -9.12 -25.90 25.66
N LYS A 228 -8.96 -27.14 26.14
CA LYS A 228 -8.49 -27.45 27.50
C LYS A 228 -7.12 -26.82 27.84
N ALA A 229 -6.20 -26.76 26.88
CA ALA A 229 -4.90 -26.13 27.07
C ALA A 229 -4.96 -24.61 26.86
N LEU A 230 -5.80 -24.15 25.93
CA LEU A 230 -5.83 -22.76 25.47
C LEU A 230 -6.72 -21.83 26.30
N ASP A 231 -7.77 -22.31 26.96
CA ASP A 231 -8.73 -21.45 27.68
C ASP A 231 -8.04 -20.56 28.74
N GLY A 232 -7.03 -21.09 29.43
CA GLY A 232 -6.22 -20.33 30.38
C GLY A 232 -5.17 -19.43 29.73
N LEU A 233 -4.72 -19.74 28.51
CA LEU A 233 -3.57 -19.10 27.87
C LEU A 233 -3.97 -18.01 26.85
N TRP A 234 -5.15 -18.10 26.23
CA TRP A 234 -5.55 -17.24 25.10
C TRP A 234 -6.13 -15.89 25.55
N SER A 235 -5.41 -15.15 26.38
CA SER A 235 -5.85 -13.85 26.93
C SER A 235 -4.67 -12.93 27.23
N ARG A 236 -4.95 -11.65 27.50
CA ARG A 236 -4.00 -10.61 27.89
C ARG A 236 -3.04 -10.98 29.03
N HIS A 237 -3.45 -11.90 29.91
CA HIS A 237 -2.65 -12.34 31.04
C HIS A 237 -1.43 -13.17 30.61
N HIS A 238 -1.52 -13.84 29.46
CA HIS A 238 -0.50 -14.76 28.98
C HIS A 238 0.00 -14.42 27.57
N VAL A 239 -0.82 -13.81 26.71
CA VAL A 239 -0.39 -13.35 25.39
C VAL A 239 0.32 -12.01 25.55
N GLU A 240 1.52 -11.93 24.98
CA GLU A 240 2.32 -10.71 24.89
C GLU A 240 1.86 -9.87 23.71
N ARG A 241 1.77 -10.48 22.53
CA ARG A 241 1.34 -9.84 21.28
C ARG A 241 0.91 -10.86 20.22
N VAL A 242 0.21 -10.38 19.21
CA VAL A 242 -0.17 -11.15 18.02
C VAL A 242 0.43 -10.49 16.78
N GLU A 243 1.08 -11.26 15.93
CA GLU A 243 1.68 -10.83 14.67
C GLU A 243 0.94 -11.52 13.51
N ILE A 244 0.41 -10.75 12.56
CA ILE A 244 -0.28 -11.24 11.36
C ILE A 244 0.43 -10.62 10.16
N ILE A 245 1.29 -11.41 9.52
CA ILE A 245 2.31 -10.90 8.62
C ILE A 245 2.19 -11.57 7.24
N MET A 246 2.30 -10.76 6.19
CA MET A 246 2.34 -11.20 4.80
C MET A 246 3.38 -10.42 4.00
N LYS A 247 4.48 -11.07 3.65
CA LYS A 247 5.55 -10.48 2.83
C LYS A 247 5.51 -11.06 1.42
N GLU A 248 5.73 -10.21 0.43
CA GLU A 248 5.85 -10.59 -0.97
C GLU A 248 7.17 -10.08 -1.57
N THR A 249 7.89 -10.95 -2.27
CA THR A 249 9.07 -10.55 -3.06
C THR A 249 8.69 -9.88 -4.39
N VAL A 250 7.50 -10.17 -4.91
CA VAL A 250 7.00 -9.62 -6.17
C VAL A 250 6.59 -8.16 -5.94
N ASP A 251 6.88 -7.31 -6.92
CA ASP A 251 6.47 -5.92 -6.94
C ASP A 251 5.05 -5.76 -7.54
N ALA A 252 4.66 -4.53 -7.88
CA ALA A 252 3.35 -4.21 -8.47
C ALA A 252 3.40 -4.02 -10.00
N GLU A 253 4.54 -4.33 -10.65
CA GLU A 253 4.73 -4.16 -12.09
C GLU A 253 3.68 -4.97 -12.89
N GLY A 254 3.16 -4.38 -13.97
CA GLY A 254 2.09 -4.94 -14.79
C GLY A 254 0.69 -4.85 -14.17
N ARG A 255 0.55 -4.35 -12.93
CA ARG A 255 -0.73 -4.16 -12.23
C ARG A 255 -0.83 -2.78 -11.57
N THR A 256 0.00 -1.81 -11.98
CA THR A 256 0.06 -0.49 -11.35
C THR A 256 -1.25 0.28 -11.43
N SER A 257 -2.04 0.11 -12.51
CA SER A 257 -3.36 0.75 -12.64
C SER A 257 -4.32 0.36 -11.52
N PHE A 258 -4.38 -0.92 -11.20
CA PHE A 258 -5.14 -1.43 -10.05
C PHE A 258 -4.48 -1.00 -8.75
N TYR A 259 -3.16 -1.19 -8.60
CA TYR A 259 -2.51 -0.96 -7.32
C TYR A 259 -2.54 0.51 -6.88
N GLU A 260 -2.55 1.45 -7.83
CA GLU A 260 -2.62 2.89 -7.54
C GLU A 260 -3.94 3.34 -6.92
N GLU A 261 -5.03 2.62 -7.21
CA GLU A 261 -6.34 2.89 -6.62
C GLU A 261 -6.47 2.26 -5.22
N TYR A 262 -5.86 1.08 -5.01
CA TYR A 262 -6.09 0.29 -3.80
C TYR A 262 -4.99 0.49 -2.73
N GLY A 263 -3.73 0.40 -3.14
CA GLY A 263 -2.57 0.31 -2.25
C GLY A 263 -2.59 -0.94 -1.36
N VAL A 264 -1.52 -1.14 -0.59
CA VAL A 264 -1.35 -2.35 0.23
C VAL A 264 -2.42 -2.52 1.31
N ILE A 265 -2.95 -1.40 1.86
CA ILE A 265 -3.95 -1.45 2.93
C ILE A 265 -5.24 -2.06 2.41
N ARG A 266 -5.78 -1.59 1.28
CA ARG A 266 -7.01 -2.15 0.70
C ARG A 266 -6.77 -3.51 0.05
N ASP A 267 -5.61 -3.73 -0.57
CA ASP A 267 -5.33 -5.00 -1.26
C ASP A 267 -5.19 -6.17 -0.29
N VAL A 268 -4.59 -5.96 0.90
CA VAL A 268 -4.23 -7.05 1.82
C VAL A 268 -4.69 -6.85 3.26
N LEU A 269 -4.47 -5.68 3.86
CA LEU A 269 -4.72 -5.50 5.30
C LEU A 269 -6.23 -5.50 5.61
N GLN A 270 -7.00 -4.75 4.84
CA GLN A 270 -8.44 -4.55 5.04
C GLN A 270 -9.26 -5.84 4.91
N ASN A 271 -8.79 -6.77 4.06
CA ASN A 271 -9.45 -8.04 3.81
C ASN A 271 -8.70 -9.19 4.52
N HIS A 272 -7.62 -9.70 3.93
CA HIS A 272 -6.94 -10.94 4.30
C HIS A 272 -6.50 -10.95 5.75
N LEU A 273 -5.72 -9.93 6.17
CA LEU A 273 -5.16 -9.93 7.52
C LEU A 273 -6.22 -9.59 8.57
N THR A 274 -7.25 -8.84 8.21
CA THR A 274 -8.38 -8.54 9.09
C THR A 274 -9.26 -9.76 9.32
N GLU A 275 -9.56 -10.54 8.28
CA GLU A 275 -10.27 -11.81 8.43
C GLU A 275 -9.50 -12.77 9.34
N VAL A 276 -8.19 -12.88 9.15
CA VAL A 276 -7.31 -13.68 10.02
C VAL A 276 -7.32 -13.15 11.46
N LEU A 277 -7.27 -11.82 11.66
CA LEU A 277 -7.39 -11.20 12.98
C LEU A 277 -8.68 -11.66 13.67
N THR A 278 -9.83 -11.64 12.98
CA THR A 278 -11.09 -12.04 13.60
C THR A 278 -11.08 -13.50 14.06
N LEU A 279 -10.46 -14.42 13.30
CA LEU A 279 -10.34 -15.83 13.67
C LEU A 279 -9.47 -16.03 14.93
N VAL A 280 -8.43 -15.22 15.11
CA VAL A 280 -7.57 -15.25 16.30
C VAL A 280 -8.27 -14.62 17.49
N ALA A 281 -8.91 -13.46 17.27
CA ALA A 281 -9.37 -12.58 18.32
C ALA A 281 -10.76 -12.94 18.88
N MET A 282 -11.67 -13.45 18.04
CA MET A 282 -13.05 -13.67 18.48
C MET A 282 -13.14 -14.67 19.63
N GLU A 283 -14.16 -14.49 20.48
CA GLU A 283 -14.57 -15.53 21.43
C GLU A 283 -14.88 -16.83 20.68
N LEU A 284 -14.46 -17.97 21.24
CA LEU A 284 -14.66 -19.26 20.58
C LEU A 284 -16.11 -19.71 20.81
N PRO A 285 -16.93 -19.89 19.75
CA PRO A 285 -18.30 -20.33 19.93
C PRO A 285 -18.35 -21.75 20.50
N HIS A 286 -19.41 -22.07 21.26
CA HIS A 286 -19.59 -23.40 21.82
C HIS A 286 -19.63 -24.48 20.72
N ASN A 287 -20.32 -24.16 19.61
CA ASN A 287 -20.36 -24.97 18.39
C ASN A 287 -19.69 -24.21 17.24
N ILE A 288 -18.45 -24.59 16.91
CA ILE A 288 -17.69 -24.01 15.79
C ILE A 288 -18.18 -24.48 14.41
N SER A 289 -19.02 -25.53 14.34
CA SER A 289 -19.59 -26.03 13.08
C SER A 289 -20.79 -25.21 12.60
N SER A 290 -21.39 -24.38 13.46
CA SER A 290 -22.46 -23.45 13.07
C SER A 290 -21.88 -22.20 12.41
N SER A 291 -22.11 -22.05 11.10
CA SER A 291 -21.62 -20.88 10.36
C SER A 291 -22.19 -19.57 10.90
N GLU A 292 -23.48 -19.55 11.28
CA GLU A 292 -24.12 -18.39 11.90
C GLU A 292 -23.40 -17.98 13.20
N SER A 293 -23.14 -18.94 14.08
CA SER A 293 -22.45 -18.68 15.33
C SER A 293 -21.06 -18.11 15.09
N VAL A 294 -20.27 -18.68 14.18
CA VAL A 294 -18.94 -18.16 13.82
C VAL A 294 -19.02 -16.72 13.30
N LEU A 295 -19.93 -16.44 12.37
CA LEU A 295 -20.10 -15.11 11.78
C LEU A 295 -20.53 -14.05 12.80
N GLN A 296 -21.40 -14.40 13.75
CA GLN A 296 -21.80 -13.51 14.85
C GLN A 296 -20.63 -13.20 15.79
N HIS A 297 -19.76 -14.17 16.07
CA HIS A 297 -18.57 -13.96 16.90
C HIS A 297 -17.52 -13.11 16.20
N LYS A 298 -17.34 -13.25 14.87
CA LYS A 298 -16.54 -12.32 14.06
C LYS A 298 -17.07 -10.89 14.15
N LEU A 299 -18.38 -10.69 14.00
CA LEU A 299 -19.01 -9.37 14.09
C LEU A 299 -18.82 -8.73 15.48
N ARG A 300 -18.92 -9.52 16.56
CA ARG A 300 -18.59 -9.05 17.91
C ARG A 300 -17.13 -8.66 18.06
N ALA A 301 -16.20 -9.39 17.43
CA ALA A 301 -14.78 -9.04 17.42
C ALA A 301 -14.55 -7.70 16.72
N PHE A 302 -15.19 -7.45 15.56
CA PHE A 302 -15.14 -6.16 14.87
C PHE A 302 -15.61 -5.00 15.77
N ARG A 303 -16.73 -5.17 16.48
CA ARG A 303 -17.27 -4.15 17.39
C ARG A 303 -16.33 -3.83 18.57
N ALA A 304 -15.43 -4.75 18.91
CA ALA A 304 -14.44 -4.55 19.96
C ALA A 304 -13.12 -3.96 19.44
N LEU A 305 -12.96 -3.73 18.13
CA LEU A 305 -11.76 -3.08 17.61
C LEU A 305 -11.75 -1.60 17.98
N ARG A 306 -10.64 -1.13 18.53
CA ARG A 306 -10.42 0.30 18.78
C ARG A 306 -10.14 1.00 17.46
N GLY A 307 -10.81 2.12 17.21
CA GLY A 307 -10.66 2.89 15.97
C GLY A 307 -9.20 3.26 15.67
N LEU A 308 -8.82 3.16 14.40
CA LEU A 308 -7.47 3.48 13.93
C LEU A 308 -7.33 4.97 13.66
N GLN A 309 -6.12 5.49 13.93
CA GLN A 309 -5.74 6.86 13.64
C GLN A 309 -4.44 6.87 12.85
N LYS A 310 -4.05 8.01 12.28
CA LYS A 310 -2.79 8.19 11.54
C LYS A 310 -1.59 7.54 12.22
N GLY A 311 -1.44 7.76 13.53
CA GLY A 311 -0.36 7.21 14.34
C GLY A 311 -0.38 5.69 14.56
N SER A 312 -1.48 5.01 14.21
CA SER A 312 -1.61 3.55 14.28
C SER A 312 -0.94 2.85 13.10
N ALA A 313 -0.31 3.56 12.16
CA ALA A 313 0.29 2.99 10.97
C ALA A 313 1.66 3.60 10.63
N VAL A 314 2.50 2.81 9.99
CA VAL A 314 3.71 3.25 9.27
C VAL A 314 3.60 2.83 7.81
N LEU A 315 3.96 3.72 6.89
CA LEU A 315 3.81 3.51 5.45
C LEU A 315 5.16 3.49 4.74
N GLY A 316 5.30 2.59 3.77
CA GLY A 316 6.46 2.52 2.88
C GLY A 316 6.07 2.36 1.41
N GLN A 317 6.96 2.77 0.51
CA GLN A 317 6.84 2.58 -0.94
C GLN A 317 8.19 2.12 -1.52
N TYR A 318 8.22 1.03 -2.29
CA TYR A 318 9.46 0.61 -2.92
C TYR A 318 9.85 1.62 -4.02
N GLN A 319 11.15 1.90 -4.15
CA GLN A 319 11.65 3.02 -4.94
C GLN A 319 11.20 3.00 -6.42
N ALA A 320 11.14 1.83 -7.03
CA ALA A 320 10.75 1.69 -8.45
C ALA A 320 9.25 1.94 -8.72
N TYR A 321 8.38 1.96 -7.70
CA TYR A 321 6.94 1.96 -7.90
C TYR A 321 6.43 3.19 -8.68
N SER A 322 6.86 4.39 -8.30
CA SER A 322 6.45 5.63 -8.99
C SER A 322 6.91 5.68 -10.46
N GLU A 323 8.05 5.07 -10.80
CA GLU A 323 8.51 4.93 -12.19
C GLU A 323 7.65 3.93 -12.97
N GLN A 324 7.34 2.78 -12.37
CA GLN A 324 6.47 1.77 -12.97
C GLN A 324 5.09 2.35 -13.28
N VAL A 325 4.50 3.13 -12.36
CA VAL A 325 3.23 3.85 -12.59
C VAL A 325 3.34 4.83 -13.75
N ARG A 326 4.41 5.63 -13.82
CA ARG A 326 4.63 6.58 -14.94
C ARG A 326 4.68 5.85 -16.28
N ARG A 327 5.46 4.78 -16.37
CA ARG A 327 5.66 4.01 -17.59
C ARG A 327 4.38 3.30 -18.04
N GLU A 328 3.68 2.63 -17.12
CA GLU A 328 2.51 1.81 -17.46
C GLU A 328 1.23 2.63 -17.68
N GLN A 329 1.06 3.73 -16.94
CA GLN A 329 -0.10 4.61 -17.05
C GLN A 329 0.16 5.90 -17.83
N GLN A 330 1.34 6.02 -18.47
CA GLN A 330 1.74 7.16 -19.28
C GLN A 330 1.61 8.51 -18.53
N LYS A 331 1.97 8.53 -17.24
CA LYS A 331 1.96 9.75 -16.41
C LYS A 331 3.21 10.59 -16.70
N PRO A 332 3.15 11.93 -16.57
CA PRO A 332 4.32 12.79 -16.80
C PRO A 332 5.46 12.50 -15.82
N ASP A 333 6.69 12.88 -16.19
CA ASP A 333 7.88 12.65 -15.36
C ASP A 333 7.85 13.35 -14.00
N SER A 334 7.02 14.38 -13.85
CA SER A 334 6.74 15.07 -12.59
C SER A 334 5.83 14.26 -11.64
N PHE A 335 5.12 13.25 -12.13
CA PHE A 335 4.20 12.46 -11.32
C PHE A 335 4.95 11.64 -10.26
N ARG A 336 4.47 11.71 -9.02
CA ARG A 336 4.94 10.90 -7.89
C ARG A 336 3.72 10.28 -7.23
N SER A 337 3.78 8.98 -6.99
CA SER A 337 2.72 8.27 -6.31
C SER A 337 2.90 8.36 -4.79
N LEU A 338 1.80 8.57 -4.07
CA LEU A 338 1.75 8.44 -2.61
C LEU A 338 1.23 7.07 -2.16
N THR A 339 0.94 6.16 -3.10
CA THR A 339 0.36 4.85 -2.80
C THR A 339 1.33 4.00 -1.98
N PRO A 340 0.96 3.54 -0.77
CA PRO A 340 1.82 2.68 0.02
C PRO A 340 1.89 1.27 -0.58
N THR A 341 3.11 0.78 -0.77
CA THR A 341 3.39 -0.62 -1.15
C THR A 341 3.80 -1.47 0.05
N PHE A 342 4.00 -0.85 1.21
CA PHE A 342 4.23 -1.46 2.52
C PHE A 342 3.41 -0.71 3.57
N ALA A 343 2.82 -1.44 4.51
CA ALA A 343 2.20 -0.87 5.69
C ALA A 343 2.36 -1.81 6.89
N GLY A 344 2.77 -1.25 8.03
CA GLY A 344 2.63 -1.86 9.36
C GLY A 344 1.54 -1.12 10.12
N VAL A 345 0.59 -1.85 10.70
CA VAL A 345 -0.57 -1.29 11.42
C VAL A 345 -0.69 -1.95 12.78
N LEU A 346 -0.83 -1.13 13.82
CA LEU A 346 -1.03 -1.54 15.19
C LEU A 346 -2.51 -1.45 15.54
N VAL A 347 -3.07 -2.59 15.92
CA VAL A 347 -4.47 -2.75 16.27
C VAL A 347 -4.60 -3.11 17.74
N HIS A 348 -5.57 -2.49 18.42
CA HIS A 348 -5.96 -2.80 19.78
C HIS A 348 -7.45 -3.14 19.85
N MET A 349 -7.82 -3.90 20.88
CA MET A 349 -9.19 -4.30 21.13
C MET A 349 -9.63 -3.90 22.53
N ASP A 350 -10.83 -3.34 22.61
CA ASP A 350 -11.48 -2.87 23.83
C ASP A 350 -12.41 -3.95 24.38
N ASN A 351 -11.82 -5.08 24.80
CA ASN A 351 -12.52 -6.15 25.51
C ASN A 351 -11.62 -6.81 26.57
N LEU A 352 -12.24 -7.51 27.52
CA LEU A 352 -11.53 -8.12 28.66
C LEU A 352 -10.46 -9.14 28.24
N ARG A 353 -10.62 -9.81 27.10
CA ARG A 353 -9.67 -10.82 26.62
C ARG A 353 -8.38 -10.20 26.12
N TRP A 354 -8.47 -9.08 25.40
CA TRP A 354 -7.36 -8.52 24.60
C TRP A 354 -6.91 -7.13 25.01
N GLU A 355 -7.53 -6.52 26.02
CA GLU A 355 -7.11 -5.21 26.53
C GLU A 355 -5.60 -5.19 26.81
N GLY A 356 -4.91 -4.23 26.20
CA GLY A 356 -3.46 -4.04 26.31
C GLY A 356 -2.59 -4.97 25.46
N VAL A 357 -3.16 -5.95 24.74
CA VAL A 357 -2.41 -6.81 23.81
C VAL A 357 -2.35 -6.13 22.43
N PRO A 358 -1.16 -5.89 21.86
CA PRO A 358 -1.02 -5.36 20.52
C PRO A 358 -1.19 -6.46 19.46
N PHE A 359 -2.00 -6.16 18.44
CA PHE A 359 -2.10 -6.92 17.20
C PHE A 359 -1.37 -6.16 16.10
N ILE A 360 -0.31 -6.75 15.56
CA ILE A 360 0.50 -6.15 14.49
C ILE A 360 0.08 -6.79 13.18
N LEU A 361 -0.47 -5.99 12.28
CA LEU A 361 -0.75 -6.38 10.90
C LEU A 361 0.30 -5.74 10.00
N MET A 362 1.00 -6.54 9.21
CA MET A 362 1.99 -6.00 8.27
C MET A 362 1.90 -6.71 6.92
N SER A 363 1.90 -5.90 5.86
CA SER A 363 2.09 -6.41 4.52
C SER A 363 2.95 -5.47 3.68
N GLY A 364 3.65 -6.05 2.71
CA GLY A 364 4.33 -5.26 1.69
C GLY A 364 4.84 -6.05 0.49
N LYS A 365 5.14 -5.32 -0.58
CA LYS A 365 5.69 -5.82 -1.85
C LYS A 365 7.18 -5.53 -1.98
N ALA A 366 7.85 -6.21 -2.90
CA ALA A 366 9.29 -6.09 -3.10
C ALA A 366 10.08 -6.21 -1.79
N LEU A 367 9.71 -7.16 -0.93
CA LEU A 367 10.41 -7.45 0.33
C LEU A 367 11.48 -8.53 0.12
N ASP A 368 12.28 -8.76 1.15
CA ASP A 368 13.40 -9.71 1.21
C ASP A 368 13.00 -11.17 1.05
N GLU A 369 11.78 -11.52 1.43
CA GLU A 369 11.25 -12.88 1.33
C GLU A 369 9.75 -12.87 1.05
N ARG A 370 9.26 -14.03 0.58
CA ARG A 370 7.83 -14.30 0.43
C ARG A 370 7.45 -15.22 1.57
N VAL A 371 6.66 -14.74 2.53
CA VAL A 371 6.20 -15.54 3.67
C VAL A 371 4.90 -14.99 4.21
N GLY A 372 4.02 -15.86 4.68
CA GLY A 372 2.83 -15.47 5.43
C GLY A 372 2.73 -16.27 6.73
N TYR A 373 2.42 -15.60 7.85
CA TYR A 373 2.22 -16.28 9.13
C TYR A 373 1.31 -15.50 10.08
N VAL A 374 0.71 -16.25 11.00
CA VAL A 374 0.06 -15.74 12.20
C VAL A 374 0.83 -16.26 13.40
N ARG A 375 1.33 -15.38 14.25
CA ARG A 375 2.15 -15.74 15.40
C ARG A 375 1.58 -15.14 16.67
N ILE A 376 1.24 -16.01 17.61
CA ILE A 376 0.78 -15.66 18.95
C ILE A 376 1.97 -15.89 19.88
N LEU A 377 2.54 -14.80 20.40
CA LEU A 377 3.67 -14.84 21.32
C LEU A 377 3.16 -14.71 22.76
N PHE A 378 3.58 -15.63 23.62
CA PHE A 378 3.21 -15.64 25.03
C PHE A 378 4.28 -14.97 25.88
N ARG A 379 3.85 -14.26 26.93
CA ARG A 379 4.69 -13.61 27.93
C ARG A 379 5.58 -14.66 28.60
N ASN A 380 6.84 -14.31 28.76
CA ASN A 380 7.76 -15.07 29.58
C ASN A 380 7.82 -14.47 30.99
N GLN A 381 7.42 -15.26 32.00
CA GLN A 381 7.47 -14.86 33.42
C GLN A 381 8.64 -15.51 34.16
N ALA A 382 9.53 -16.23 33.47
CA ALA A 382 10.64 -16.95 34.09
C ALA A 382 11.95 -16.16 34.03
N TYR A 383 12.66 -16.11 35.16
CA TYR A 383 14.05 -15.68 35.23
C TYR A 383 14.96 -16.92 35.19
N CYS A 384 15.77 -17.07 34.15
CA CYS A 384 16.71 -18.17 34.04
C CYS A 384 18.10 -17.77 34.53
N VAL A 385 18.60 -18.52 35.50
CA VAL A 385 19.95 -18.35 36.06
C VAL A 385 21.02 -19.02 35.17
N GLN A 386 20.64 -20.07 34.43
CA GLN A 386 21.55 -20.81 33.55
C GLN A 386 21.70 -20.14 32.19
N ASN A 387 22.90 -20.29 31.60
CA ASN A 387 23.17 -19.83 30.24
C ASN A 387 22.27 -20.53 29.20
N ASP A 388 21.96 -19.84 28.12
CA ASP A 388 21.03 -20.27 27.07
C ASP A 388 21.45 -21.55 26.34
N GLU A 389 22.76 -21.81 26.24
CA GLU A 389 23.34 -23.04 25.67
C GLU A 389 22.88 -24.33 26.37
N HIS A 390 22.42 -24.26 27.62
CA HIS A 390 21.98 -25.42 28.41
C HIS A 390 20.46 -25.62 28.43
N TRP A 391 19.70 -24.76 27.75
CA TRP A 391 18.24 -24.82 27.80
C TRP A 391 17.68 -25.92 26.89
N VAL A 392 17.08 -26.93 27.52
CA VAL A 392 16.35 -27.99 26.81
C VAL A 392 14.96 -27.49 26.41
N ALA A 393 14.60 -27.63 25.12
CA ALA A 393 13.37 -27.06 24.55
C ALA A 393 12.08 -27.43 25.30
N ASP A 394 11.99 -28.66 25.82
CA ASP A 394 10.77 -29.18 26.46
C ASP A 394 10.66 -28.75 27.94
N GLN A 395 11.75 -28.28 28.53
CA GLN A 395 11.87 -28.02 29.98
C GLN A 395 12.15 -26.56 30.30
N SER A 396 12.73 -25.80 29.35
CA SER A 396 13.12 -24.43 29.58
C SER A 396 11.93 -23.50 29.49
N GLN A 397 11.60 -22.92 30.64
CA GLN A 397 10.58 -21.88 30.73
C GLN A 397 10.99 -20.55 30.11
N CYS A 398 12.30 -20.35 29.83
CA CYS A 398 12.84 -19.09 29.34
C CYS A 398 12.87 -18.97 27.82
N LEU A 399 12.58 -20.08 27.14
CA LEU A 399 12.42 -20.04 25.69
C LEU A 399 11.11 -19.39 25.29
N PRO A 400 11.10 -18.59 24.20
CA PRO A 400 9.87 -18.01 23.66
C PRO A 400 8.78 -19.06 23.45
N ARG A 401 7.65 -18.85 24.12
CA ARG A 401 6.45 -19.67 23.98
C ARG A 401 5.61 -19.05 22.89
N GLN A 402 5.30 -19.82 21.86
CA GLN A 402 4.60 -19.30 20.69
C GLN A 402 3.77 -20.38 19.99
N ILE A 403 2.68 -19.93 19.36
CA ILE A 403 1.90 -20.70 18.40
C ILE A 403 1.99 -19.97 17.07
N VAL A 404 2.34 -20.69 16.01
CA VAL A 404 2.47 -20.13 14.67
C VAL A 404 1.61 -20.92 13.69
N PHE A 405 0.67 -20.24 13.04
CA PHE A 405 0.01 -20.73 11.84
C PHE A 405 0.79 -20.19 10.64
N TYR A 406 1.66 -21.03 10.10
CA TYR A 406 2.52 -20.70 8.98
C TYR A 406 1.74 -20.90 7.69
N ILE A 407 1.39 -19.81 7.01
CA ILE A 407 0.47 -19.82 5.86
C ILE A 407 1.14 -20.46 4.64
N GLY A 408 2.45 -20.27 4.46
CA GLY A 408 3.23 -20.91 3.41
C GLY A 408 4.40 -20.05 2.92
N HIS A 409 5.14 -20.59 1.94
CA HIS A 409 6.39 -20.01 1.41
C HIS A 409 7.52 -19.96 2.46
N GLY A 410 8.43 -19.00 2.35
CA GLY A 410 9.66 -18.87 3.16
C GLY A 410 10.47 -20.18 3.22
N GLU A 411 11.28 -20.33 4.27
CA GLU A 411 12.18 -21.48 4.40
C GLU A 411 11.46 -22.83 4.61
N LEU A 412 10.26 -22.81 5.19
CA LEU A 412 9.50 -24.05 5.41
C LEU A 412 8.87 -24.58 4.11
N GLY A 413 8.55 -23.69 3.17
CA GLY A 413 8.04 -23.98 1.83
C GLY A 413 6.61 -24.53 1.75
N SER A 414 5.99 -24.84 2.89
CA SER A 414 4.66 -25.46 2.97
C SER A 414 3.85 -24.87 4.13
N PRO A 415 2.51 -24.91 4.09
CA PRO A 415 1.68 -24.52 5.22
C PRO A 415 1.96 -25.41 6.44
N ALA A 416 1.95 -24.84 7.64
CA ALA A 416 2.19 -25.58 8.87
C ALA A 416 1.52 -24.97 10.11
N VAL A 417 1.37 -25.78 11.15
CA VAL A 417 1.06 -25.34 12.52
C VAL A 417 2.25 -25.72 13.40
N LEU A 418 2.83 -24.72 14.08
CA LEU A 418 3.98 -24.86 14.97
C LEU A 418 3.59 -24.44 16.38
N VAL A 419 3.89 -25.28 17.37
CA VAL A 419 3.66 -24.97 18.79
C VAL A 419 4.96 -25.22 19.55
N SER A 420 5.47 -24.23 20.28
CA SER A 420 6.70 -24.42 21.09
C SER A 420 6.54 -25.61 22.03
N ARG A 421 7.58 -26.44 22.15
CA ARG A 421 7.52 -27.65 22.98
C ARG A 421 7.36 -27.38 24.48
N ASN A 422 7.85 -26.23 24.95
CA ASN A 422 7.64 -25.74 26.32
C ASN A 422 6.26 -25.11 26.58
N LEU A 423 5.30 -25.19 25.63
CA LEU A 423 3.93 -24.69 25.82
C LEU A 423 2.95 -25.83 26.12
N PHE A 424 2.57 -26.61 25.11
CA PHE A 424 1.84 -27.88 25.23
C PHE A 424 2.00 -28.69 23.95
N ARG A 425 1.78 -30.01 24.02
CA ARG A 425 1.68 -30.84 22.80
C ARG A 425 0.29 -30.67 22.18
N PRO A 426 0.19 -30.14 20.95
CA PRO A 426 -1.11 -29.89 20.33
C PRO A 426 -1.75 -31.19 19.81
N SER A 427 -3.08 -31.19 19.81
CA SER A 427 -3.92 -32.14 19.10
C SER A 427 -4.32 -31.56 17.74
N LEU A 428 -4.07 -32.31 16.67
CA LEU A 428 -4.55 -32.05 15.32
C LEU A 428 -5.07 -33.36 14.71
N PRO A 429 -6.06 -33.30 13.80
CA PRO A 429 -6.64 -34.49 13.18
C PRO A 429 -5.62 -35.18 12.27
N SER A 430 -5.26 -36.43 12.61
CA SER A 430 -4.21 -37.21 11.92
C SER A 430 -4.52 -37.53 10.46
N GLU A 431 -5.79 -37.48 10.06
CA GLU A 431 -6.24 -37.70 8.68
C GLU A 431 -5.88 -36.53 7.76
N SER A 432 -5.81 -35.30 8.28
CA SER A 432 -5.54 -34.09 7.49
C SER A 432 -4.22 -33.41 7.85
N TRP A 433 -3.63 -33.69 9.01
CA TRP A 433 -2.35 -33.13 9.46
C TRP A 433 -1.39 -34.22 9.91
N LYS A 434 -0.14 -34.14 9.45
CA LYS A 434 0.96 -35.05 9.80
C LYS A 434 2.15 -34.28 10.38
N GLY A 435 2.86 -34.93 11.30
CA GLY A 435 4.08 -34.36 11.89
C GLY A 435 5.13 -34.06 10.81
N LEU A 436 5.81 -32.92 10.95
CA LEU A 436 6.94 -32.56 10.12
C LEU A 436 8.19 -33.25 10.68
N GLY A 437 8.91 -33.99 9.82
CA GLY A 437 10.18 -34.62 10.20
C GLY A 437 11.26 -33.60 10.55
N ALA A 438 12.32 -34.04 11.24
CA ALA A 438 13.45 -33.18 11.56
C ALA A 438 14.08 -32.60 10.28
N ARG A 439 14.32 -31.30 10.28
CA ARG A 439 15.10 -30.59 9.24
C ARG A 439 16.28 -29.91 9.93
N PRO A 440 17.44 -30.59 10.04
CA PRO A 440 18.63 -30.01 10.68
C PRO A 440 19.00 -28.67 10.05
N GLY A 441 19.34 -27.69 10.88
CA GLY A 441 19.75 -26.34 10.43
C GLY A 441 18.59 -25.37 10.15
N LEU A 442 17.36 -25.85 9.92
CA LEU A 442 16.21 -24.96 9.69
C LEU A 442 15.84 -24.21 10.97
N ARG A 443 15.84 -22.87 10.92
CA ARG A 443 15.50 -22.00 12.05
C ARG A 443 14.32 -21.12 11.69
N LEU A 444 13.23 -21.24 12.46
CA LEU A 444 12.04 -20.41 12.31
C LEU A 444 11.90 -19.53 13.55
N PHE A 445 11.73 -18.23 13.35
CA PHE A 445 11.59 -17.24 14.43
C PHE A 445 12.76 -17.30 15.43
N GLY A 446 13.99 -17.44 14.91
CA GLY A 446 15.22 -17.53 15.71
C GLY A 446 15.45 -18.87 16.42
N ARG A 447 14.54 -19.84 16.29
CA ARG A 447 14.60 -21.13 16.98
C ARG A 447 14.73 -22.30 15.99
N PRO A 448 15.49 -23.35 16.29
CA PRO A 448 15.54 -24.54 15.45
C PRO A 448 14.15 -25.19 15.39
N LEU A 449 13.81 -25.80 14.26
CA LEU A 449 12.53 -26.49 14.08
C LEU A 449 12.26 -27.56 15.16
N SER A 450 13.32 -28.18 15.71
CA SER A 450 13.24 -29.16 16.80
C SER A 450 12.56 -28.63 18.07
N ASP A 451 12.56 -27.31 18.27
CA ASP A 451 11.93 -26.67 19.44
C ASP A 451 10.40 -26.59 19.33
N PHE A 452 9.83 -27.03 18.21
CA PHE A 452 8.41 -27.01 17.95
C PHE A 452 7.84 -28.42 17.82
N TYR A 453 6.58 -28.57 18.23
CA TYR A 453 5.67 -29.54 17.64
C TYR A 453 5.19 -28.96 16.31
N ALA A 454 5.68 -29.50 15.20
CA ALA A 454 5.42 -28.99 13.85
C ALA A 454 4.55 -29.97 13.05
N TYR A 455 3.47 -29.47 12.45
CA TYR A 455 2.53 -30.26 11.64
C TYR A 455 2.30 -29.59 10.29
N ARG A 456 2.24 -30.37 9.22
CA ARG A 456 1.86 -29.93 7.87
C ARG A 456 0.63 -30.67 7.38
N PRO A 457 -0.12 -30.14 6.40
CA PRO A 457 -1.19 -30.89 5.77
C PRO A 457 -0.70 -32.23 5.18
N VAL A 458 -1.55 -33.25 5.24
CA VAL A 458 -1.29 -34.54 4.59
C VAL A 458 -1.23 -34.35 3.07
N ARG A 459 -2.19 -33.59 2.54
CA ARG A 459 -2.30 -33.16 1.15
C ARG A 459 -2.41 -31.63 1.09
N GLU A 460 -1.55 -31.00 0.30
CA GLU A 460 -1.64 -29.56 0.06
C GLU A 460 -2.76 -29.27 -0.93
N GLN A 461 -3.57 -28.26 -0.62
CA GLN A 461 -4.68 -27.83 -1.45
C GLN A 461 -4.59 -26.33 -1.68
N ASP A 462 -4.88 -25.92 -2.92
CA ASP A 462 -5.05 -24.51 -3.23
C ASP A 462 -6.28 -23.95 -2.51
N ALA A 463 -6.23 -22.66 -2.17
CA ALA A 463 -7.29 -22.01 -1.42
C ALA A 463 -8.65 -22.01 -2.13
N TYR A 464 -8.67 -21.88 -3.46
CA TYR A 464 -9.90 -21.87 -4.24
C TYR A 464 -10.56 -23.24 -4.25
N SER A 465 -9.82 -24.34 -4.35
CA SER A 465 -10.37 -25.70 -4.21
C SER A 465 -11.08 -25.88 -2.87
N VAL A 466 -10.46 -25.41 -1.77
CA VAL A 466 -11.07 -25.45 -0.43
C VAL A 466 -12.36 -24.63 -0.38
N LEU A 467 -12.35 -23.41 -0.90
CA LEU A 467 -13.52 -22.52 -0.86
C LEU A 467 -14.64 -22.98 -1.79
N ILE A 468 -14.34 -23.47 -2.99
CA ILE A 468 -15.33 -24.02 -3.93
C ILE A 468 -16.07 -25.20 -3.31
N SER A 469 -15.35 -26.10 -2.63
CA SER A 469 -15.99 -27.18 -1.86
C SER A 469 -16.91 -26.62 -0.76
N ARG A 470 -16.49 -25.58 -0.02
CA ARG A 470 -17.33 -24.93 1.00
C ARG A 470 -18.57 -24.23 0.40
N ILE A 471 -18.44 -23.61 -0.78
CA ILE A 471 -19.56 -23.04 -1.53
C ILE A 471 -20.56 -24.16 -1.85
N PHE A 472 -20.11 -25.26 -2.44
CA PHE A 472 -20.96 -26.40 -2.77
C PHE A 472 -21.67 -27.00 -1.54
N HIS A 473 -21.04 -27.01 -0.37
CA HIS A 473 -21.64 -27.48 0.86
C HIS A 473 -22.42 -26.40 1.64
N GLY A 474 -22.50 -25.17 1.12
CA GLY A 474 -23.24 -24.07 1.75
C GLY A 474 -22.64 -23.57 3.06
N ARG A 475 -21.32 -23.75 3.25
CA ARG A 475 -20.60 -23.39 4.48
C ARG A 475 -20.22 -21.91 4.46
N LYS A 476 -20.98 -21.07 5.18
CA LYS A 476 -20.85 -19.60 5.13
C LYS A 476 -19.74 -19.01 6.00
N ASP A 477 -19.22 -19.76 6.96
CA ASP A 477 -18.19 -19.31 7.93
C ASP A 477 -16.86 -18.87 7.28
N SER A 478 -16.66 -19.20 6.00
CA SER A 478 -15.45 -18.91 5.23
C SER A 478 -15.64 -17.80 4.20
N PHE A 479 -16.75 -17.07 4.29
CA PHE A 479 -17.11 -16.01 3.36
C PHE A 479 -17.53 -14.77 4.12
N VAL A 480 -17.32 -13.62 3.50
CA VAL A 480 -17.59 -12.33 4.14
C VAL A 480 -19.08 -11.99 3.96
N THR A 481 -19.79 -11.78 5.06
CA THR A 481 -21.17 -11.29 5.00
C THR A 481 -21.21 -9.78 4.80
N THR A 482 -22.34 -9.25 4.36
CA THR A 482 -22.55 -7.80 4.25
C THR A 482 -22.24 -7.08 5.57
N GLU A 483 -22.74 -7.59 6.69
CA GLU A 483 -22.50 -6.99 8.01
C GLU A 483 -21.02 -6.97 8.39
N ASN A 484 -20.31 -8.09 8.20
CA ASN A 484 -18.87 -8.16 8.50
C ASN A 484 -18.05 -7.28 7.56
N LEU A 485 -18.41 -7.20 6.28
CA LEU A 485 -17.76 -6.33 5.30
C LEU A 485 -17.88 -4.85 5.71
N LEU A 486 -19.08 -4.39 6.05
CA LEU A 486 -19.30 -3.01 6.46
C LEU A 486 -18.62 -2.71 7.80
N ALA A 487 -18.61 -3.65 8.74
CA ALA A 487 -17.87 -3.51 9.98
C ALA A 487 -16.35 -3.39 9.75
N SER A 488 -15.78 -4.18 8.83
CA SER A 488 -14.39 -4.04 8.43
C SER A 488 -14.10 -2.67 7.82
N TRP A 489 -14.92 -2.20 6.88
CA TRP A 489 -14.72 -0.88 6.28
C TRP A 489 -14.93 0.27 7.27
N GLY A 490 -15.88 0.16 8.20
CA GLY A 490 -16.06 1.15 9.26
C GLY A 490 -14.83 1.28 10.17
N PHE A 491 -14.04 0.21 10.31
CA PHE A 491 -12.77 0.21 11.03
C PHE A 491 -11.60 0.79 10.21
N TRP A 492 -11.51 0.47 8.91
CA TRP A 492 -10.37 0.85 8.07
C TRP A 492 -10.48 2.23 7.40
N THR A 493 -11.68 2.66 7.02
CA THR A 493 -11.89 3.95 6.31
C THR A 493 -11.32 5.16 7.06
N PRO A 494 -11.52 5.33 8.39
CA PRO A 494 -10.95 6.46 9.11
C PRO A 494 -9.42 6.54 9.02
N LEU A 495 -8.73 5.39 9.02
CA LEU A 495 -7.28 5.35 8.84
C LEU A 495 -6.91 5.79 7.42
N LEU A 496 -7.55 5.22 6.40
CA LEU A 496 -7.30 5.55 4.99
C LEU A 496 -7.45 7.05 4.73
N ASP A 497 -8.52 7.66 5.25
CA ASP A 497 -8.77 9.10 5.11
C ASP A 497 -7.66 9.92 5.78
N SER A 498 -7.22 9.51 6.98
CA SER A 498 -6.16 10.21 7.72
C SER A 498 -4.77 10.09 7.07
N LEU A 499 -4.57 9.08 6.21
CA LEU A 499 -3.31 8.79 5.53
C LEU A 499 -3.26 9.31 4.08
N ALA A 500 -4.34 9.87 3.54
CA ALA A 500 -4.49 10.18 2.10
C ALA A 500 -3.39 11.09 1.52
N HIS A 501 -2.74 11.90 2.35
CA HIS A 501 -1.66 12.82 1.97
C HIS A 501 -0.32 12.49 2.64
N GLU A 502 -0.21 11.32 3.28
CA GLU A 502 1.04 10.91 3.92
C GLU A 502 2.04 10.40 2.88
N VAL A 503 3.27 10.91 2.94
CA VAL A 503 4.35 10.46 2.06
C VAL A 503 4.92 9.15 2.62
N PRO A 504 4.82 8.02 1.89
CA PRO A 504 5.37 6.76 2.35
C PRO A 504 6.90 6.79 2.38
N ARG A 505 7.51 6.09 3.35
CA ARG A 505 8.97 5.92 3.42
C ARG A 505 9.47 5.12 2.22
N LEU A 506 10.42 5.66 1.48
CA LEU A 506 11.03 4.94 0.37
C LEU A 506 11.96 3.81 0.86
N TYR A 507 11.84 2.63 0.25
CA TYR A 507 12.74 1.50 0.48
C TYR A 507 13.23 0.88 -0.84
N PRO A 508 14.49 0.39 -0.92
CA PRO A 508 15.07 -0.09 -2.17
C PRO A 508 14.37 -1.34 -2.72
N GLY A 509 13.94 -2.23 -1.84
CA GLY A 509 13.36 -3.53 -2.17
C GLY A 509 14.31 -4.69 -1.86
N GLY A 510 13.75 -5.88 -1.64
CA GLY A 510 14.52 -7.09 -1.38
C GLY A 510 15.34 -7.03 -0.08
N ALA A 511 16.46 -7.76 -0.05
CA ALA A 511 17.36 -7.81 1.10
C ALA A 511 18.05 -6.46 1.42
N GLU A 512 18.14 -5.55 0.43
CA GLU A 512 18.71 -4.21 0.61
C GLU A 512 17.88 -3.31 1.54
N ASN A 513 16.64 -3.71 1.85
CA ASN A 513 15.81 -3.04 2.84
C ASN A 513 16.51 -2.93 4.20
N GLY A 514 17.34 -3.91 4.57
CA GLY A 514 17.97 -3.98 5.88
C GLY A 514 16.94 -3.78 6.99
N HIS A 515 17.15 -2.75 7.81
CA HIS A 515 16.29 -2.36 8.94
C HIS A 515 15.43 -1.11 8.66
N LEU A 516 15.31 -0.68 7.40
CA LEU A 516 14.63 0.57 7.04
C LEU A 516 13.13 0.55 7.31
N LEU A 517 12.52 -0.64 7.22
CA LEU A 517 11.10 -0.87 7.44
C LEU A 517 10.80 -1.40 8.86
N ASP A 518 11.82 -1.59 9.69
CA ASP A 518 11.63 -1.97 11.08
C ASP A 518 10.90 -0.85 11.82
N PHE A 519 9.90 -1.23 12.61
CA PHE A 519 9.07 -0.30 13.37
C PHE A 519 8.88 -0.75 14.81
N GLU A 520 8.74 0.24 15.67
CA GLU A 520 8.47 0.14 17.09
C GLU A 520 7.14 0.80 17.42
N PHE A 521 6.58 0.42 18.56
CA PHE A 521 5.39 1.06 19.09
C PHE A 521 5.57 1.47 20.54
N SER A 522 4.97 2.61 20.89
CA SER A 522 4.83 3.08 22.25
C SER A 522 3.38 3.47 22.49
N GLY A 523 2.72 2.81 23.45
CA GLY A 523 1.28 2.90 23.61
C GLY A 523 0.56 2.45 22.34
N ALA A 524 -0.26 3.34 21.76
CA ALA A 524 -1.04 3.09 20.54
C ALA A 524 -0.43 3.70 19.26
N GLN A 525 0.82 4.16 19.33
CA GLN A 525 1.50 4.85 18.24
C GLN A 525 2.63 3.98 17.68
N LEU A 526 2.71 3.89 16.35
CA LEU A 526 3.81 3.27 15.61
C LEU A 526 4.77 4.33 15.06
N TYR A 527 6.05 3.98 15.01
CA TYR A 527 7.08 4.75 14.35
C TYR A 527 8.16 3.80 13.84
N PHE A 528 8.83 4.17 12.76
CA PHE A 528 9.97 3.38 12.30
C PHE A 528 11.13 3.44 13.32
N SER A 529 11.72 2.28 13.64
CA SER A 529 12.83 2.12 14.59
C SER A 529 14.04 2.94 14.16
N GLN A 530 14.38 2.83 12.88
CA GLN A 530 15.37 3.72 12.30
C GLN A 530 14.71 5.05 11.97
N ARG A 531 15.24 6.12 12.57
CA ARG A 531 15.11 7.44 11.97
C ARG A 531 15.56 7.30 10.53
N GLN A 532 14.75 7.80 9.60
CA GLN A 532 15.08 7.75 8.19
C GLN A 532 16.54 8.18 8.07
N PRO A 533 17.43 7.35 7.52
CA PRO A 533 18.78 7.81 7.27
C PRO A 533 18.64 9.14 6.55
N GLU A 534 19.40 10.15 6.96
CA GLU A 534 19.67 11.31 6.11
C GLU A 534 20.31 10.74 4.84
N ARG A 535 19.47 10.27 3.92
CA ARG A 535 19.92 9.90 2.59
C ARG A 535 20.23 11.22 1.94
N LEU A 536 21.52 11.55 1.95
CA LEU A 536 22.26 11.76 0.71
C LEU A 536 21.72 10.77 -0.33
N VAL A 537 20.66 11.15 -1.03
CA VAL A 537 20.17 10.39 -2.18
C VAL A 537 21.19 10.62 -3.29
N PRO A 538 21.87 9.58 -3.81
CA PRO A 538 22.39 9.67 -5.17
C PRO A 538 21.15 9.87 -6.05
N GLY A 539 21.12 10.97 -6.81
CA GLY A 539 19.99 11.36 -7.64
C GLY A 539 19.51 10.27 -8.62
N PRO A 540 18.41 10.50 -9.34
CA PRO A 540 17.89 9.53 -10.29
C PRO A 540 18.92 9.30 -11.41
N GLY A 541 19.26 8.03 -11.63
CA GLY A 541 19.91 7.60 -12.86
C GLY A 541 20.42 6.17 -12.77
N PRO A 542 20.33 5.38 -13.85
CA PRO A 542 21.25 4.26 -14.03
C PRO A 542 22.68 4.83 -14.03
N ALA A 543 23.69 4.03 -13.72
CA ALA A 543 25.04 4.36 -14.18
C ALA A 543 24.94 4.65 -15.69
N PRO A 544 25.24 5.87 -16.16
CA PRO A 544 25.35 6.09 -17.57
C PRO A 544 26.61 5.33 -17.99
N MET A 545 26.44 4.32 -18.83
CA MET A 545 27.47 4.11 -19.85
C MET A 545 27.66 5.47 -20.55
N PRO A 546 28.91 5.92 -20.77
CA PRO A 546 29.19 7.25 -21.26
C PRO A 546 28.67 7.39 -22.70
N SER A 547 27.47 7.93 -22.84
CA SER A 547 27.00 8.56 -24.07
C SER A 547 26.60 9.98 -23.73
N GLY A 548 27.49 10.92 -24.09
CA GLY A 548 27.56 12.26 -23.52
C GLY A 548 26.41 13.19 -23.89
N PHE A 549 26.00 13.99 -22.90
CA PHE A 549 25.31 15.26 -23.09
C PHE A 549 25.88 16.25 -22.05
N GLN A 550 26.48 17.34 -22.53
CA GLN A 550 27.42 18.18 -21.78
C GLN A 550 26.72 19.14 -20.81
N VAL A 551 26.92 18.98 -19.50
CA VAL A 551 27.01 20.16 -18.62
C VAL A 551 28.23 20.94 -19.11
N LEU A 552 28.01 22.05 -19.81
CA LEU A 552 29.09 22.96 -20.19
C LEU A 552 29.63 23.60 -18.91
N LYS A 553 30.70 23.01 -18.36
CA LYS A 553 31.52 23.66 -17.35
C LYS A 553 32.33 24.74 -18.06
N ALA A 554 31.73 25.91 -18.17
CA ALA A 554 32.38 27.10 -18.71
C ALA A 554 32.79 28.04 -17.56
N LYS A 555 33.40 29.15 -17.93
CA LYS A 555 33.56 30.29 -17.04
C LYS A 555 32.62 31.41 -17.50
N TYR A 556 32.01 32.10 -16.56
CA TYR A 556 31.32 33.36 -16.77
C TYR A 556 31.93 34.39 -15.82
N ARG A 557 32.51 35.46 -16.39
CA ARG A 557 33.29 36.46 -15.63
C ARG A 557 34.34 35.82 -14.72
N GLU A 558 35.17 34.97 -15.31
CA GLU A 558 36.22 34.17 -14.64
C GLU A 558 35.77 33.21 -13.53
N SER A 559 34.47 33.13 -13.26
CA SER A 559 33.88 32.26 -12.24
C SER A 559 33.23 31.03 -12.86
N PRO A 560 33.16 29.88 -12.16
CA PRO A 560 32.47 28.70 -12.67
C PRO A 560 31.04 28.98 -13.12
N LEU A 561 30.70 28.54 -14.33
CA LEU A 561 29.35 28.55 -14.88
C LEU A 561 28.83 27.10 -14.96
N ILE A 562 27.64 26.90 -14.42
CA ILE A 562 26.85 25.69 -14.58
C ILE A 562 25.65 26.07 -15.44
N SER A 563 25.57 25.48 -16.63
CA SER A 563 24.43 25.65 -17.53
C SER A 563 23.77 24.32 -17.85
N ALA A 564 22.44 24.30 -17.83
CA ALA A 564 21.59 23.15 -18.11
C ALA A 564 20.18 23.61 -18.54
N TRP A 565 19.28 22.67 -18.83
CA TRP A 565 17.86 23.03 -18.95
C TRP A 565 17.27 23.49 -17.60
N PRO A 566 16.17 24.26 -17.57
CA PRO A 566 15.62 24.84 -16.35
C PRO A 566 15.48 23.86 -15.18
N GLU A 567 14.87 22.69 -15.41
CA GLU A 567 14.64 21.68 -14.36
C GLU A 567 15.96 21.07 -13.84
N GLU A 568 16.87 20.73 -14.74
CA GLU A 568 18.19 20.16 -14.43
C GLU A 568 19.05 21.16 -13.65
N LEU A 569 19.01 22.43 -14.05
CA LEU A 569 19.75 23.50 -13.40
C LEU A 569 19.27 23.70 -11.96
N ILE A 570 17.95 23.72 -11.75
CA ILE A 570 17.33 23.84 -10.43
C ILE A 570 17.68 22.63 -9.56
N ALA A 571 17.60 21.41 -10.10
CA ALA A 571 18.01 20.21 -9.38
C ALA A 571 19.48 20.27 -8.96
N LYS A 572 20.37 20.64 -9.89
CA LYS A 572 21.81 20.76 -9.67
C LYS A 572 22.16 21.83 -8.63
N LEU A 573 21.48 22.98 -8.67
CA LEU A 573 21.66 24.05 -7.69
C LEU A 573 21.17 23.60 -6.30
N ALA A 574 20.01 22.95 -6.21
CA ALA A 574 19.52 22.42 -4.95
C ALA A 574 20.49 21.38 -4.34
N ASP A 575 21.09 20.50 -5.17
CA ASP A 575 22.15 19.57 -4.73
C ASP A 575 23.37 20.30 -4.18
N ASP A 576 23.79 21.38 -4.84
CA ASP A 576 24.95 22.15 -4.40
C ASP A 576 24.69 22.90 -3.10
N ILE A 577 23.47 23.39 -2.89
CA ILE A 577 23.06 24.04 -1.64
C ILE A 577 23.04 22.99 -0.52
N GLU A 578 22.39 21.84 -0.71
CA GLU A 578 22.35 20.76 0.28
C GLU A 578 23.77 20.28 0.65
N ALA A 579 24.61 20.04 -0.35
CA ALA A 579 25.99 19.62 -0.10
C ALA A 579 26.79 20.69 0.67
N THR A 580 26.49 21.97 0.44
CA THR A 580 27.10 23.07 1.20
C THR A 580 26.57 23.11 2.63
N ALA A 581 25.26 22.92 2.82
CA ALA A 581 24.61 22.87 4.12
C ALA A 581 25.18 21.74 5.00
N VAL A 582 25.26 20.53 4.46
CA VAL A 582 25.81 19.36 5.17
C VAL A 582 27.27 19.61 5.56
N ARG A 583 28.09 20.19 4.69
CA ARG A 583 29.49 20.54 5.02
C ARG A 583 29.59 21.61 6.10
N ALA A 584 28.75 22.63 6.05
CA ALA A 584 28.75 23.73 7.02
C ALA A 584 28.31 23.23 8.40
N VAL A 585 27.18 22.51 8.50
CA VAL A 585 26.68 21.96 9.77
C VAL A 585 27.71 20.99 10.38
N ARG A 586 28.34 20.12 9.58
CA ARG A 586 29.39 19.23 10.08
C ARG A 586 30.61 19.97 10.65
N ARG A 587 30.95 21.14 10.09
CA ARG A 587 32.17 21.87 10.44
C ARG A 587 31.94 22.93 11.52
N PHE A 588 30.78 23.57 11.53
CA PHE A 588 30.47 24.74 12.34
C PHE A 588 29.25 24.55 13.25
N GLY A 589 28.51 23.45 13.12
CA GLY A 589 27.29 23.15 13.88
C GLY A 589 26.03 23.81 13.34
N THR A 590 26.17 24.86 12.53
CA THR A 590 25.06 25.57 11.86
C THR A 590 25.40 25.85 10.40
N PHE A 591 24.37 26.17 9.60
CA PHE A 591 24.50 26.64 8.23
C PHE A 591 23.67 27.92 8.04
N HIS A 592 24.32 29.02 7.63
CA HIS A 592 23.65 30.29 7.39
C HIS A 592 23.44 30.52 5.88
N LEU A 593 22.18 30.40 5.45
CA LEU A 593 21.74 30.53 4.05
C LEU A 593 20.94 31.82 3.87
N ALA A 594 21.46 32.73 3.03
CA ALA A 594 20.74 33.94 2.64
C ALA A 594 20.09 33.75 1.25
N LEU A 595 18.80 34.04 1.15
CA LEU A 595 17.99 33.83 -0.05
C LEU A 595 17.46 35.16 -0.62
N SER A 596 17.74 35.40 -1.89
CA SER A 596 17.11 36.47 -2.68
C SER A 596 15.63 36.17 -2.91
N GLY A 597 14.83 37.23 -2.96
CA GLY A 597 13.43 37.15 -3.35
C GLY A 597 13.17 37.13 -4.85
N GLY A 598 11.91 37.36 -5.22
CA GLY A 598 11.42 37.38 -6.60
C GLY A 598 10.87 36.04 -7.10
N SER A 599 10.50 35.98 -8.38
CA SER A 599 9.89 34.79 -9.00
C SER A 599 10.91 33.75 -9.47
N SER A 600 12.12 34.17 -9.84
CA SER A 600 13.19 33.28 -10.32
C SER A 600 13.60 32.16 -9.36
N PRO A 601 13.69 32.36 -8.02
CA PRO A 601 14.04 31.30 -7.09
C PRO A 601 12.85 30.40 -6.68
N VAL A 602 11.62 30.68 -7.10
CA VAL A 602 10.44 29.87 -6.70
C VAL A 602 10.58 28.39 -7.07
N PRO A 603 11.01 28.01 -8.29
CA PRO A 603 11.26 26.60 -8.61
C PRO A 603 12.33 25.96 -7.71
N LEU A 604 13.33 26.72 -7.29
CA LEU A 604 14.35 26.24 -6.35
C LEU A 604 13.75 26.00 -4.96
N PHE A 605 12.91 26.91 -4.46
CA PHE A 605 12.24 26.74 -3.17
C PHE A 605 11.36 25.49 -3.17
N GLN A 606 10.59 25.27 -4.24
CA GLN A 606 9.80 24.06 -4.42
C GLN A 606 10.69 22.81 -4.45
N GLN A 607 11.84 22.86 -5.14
CA GLN A 607 12.78 21.74 -5.18
C GLN A 607 13.44 21.47 -3.82
N LEU A 608 13.82 22.50 -3.07
CA LEU A 608 14.35 22.37 -1.71
C LEU A 608 13.28 21.85 -0.74
N ALA A 609 12.01 22.21 -0.93
CA ALA A 609 10.90 21.70 -0.15
C ALA A 609 10.73 20.17 -0.29
N THR A 610 11.09 19.60 -1.45
CA THR A 610 11.12 18.12 -1.61
C THR A 610 12.22 17.44 -0.80
N ARG A 611 13.25 18.19 -0.37
CA ARG A 611 14.42 17.70 0.38
C ARG A 611 14.19 17.74 1.89
N HIS A 612 13.02 17.28 2.35
CA HIS A 612 12.66 17.29 3.76
C HIS A 612 13.63 16.47 4.65
N TYR A 613 14.25 15.41 4.10
CA TYR A 613 15.07 14.45 4.87
C TYR A 613 16.58 14.52 4.62
N GLY A 614 17.03 15.05 3.48
CA GLY A 614 18.47 15.15 3.15
C GLY A 614 19.11 16.47 3.61
N PHE A 615 18.32 17.53 3.66
CA PHE A 615 18.79 18.86 4.02
C PHE A 615 18.76 19.05 5.55
N PRO A 616 19.84 19.57 6.18
CA PRO A 616 19.92 19.72 7.64
C PRO A 616 19.11 20.93 8.16
N TRP A 617 17.80 20.94 7.96
CA TRP A 617 16.90 22.06 8.28
C TRP A 617 16.93 22.48 9.75
N ALA A 618 17.10 21.52 10.67
CA ALA A 618 17.18 21.78 12.11
C ALA A 618 18.38 22.67 12.52
N HIS A 619 19.44 22.68 11.70
CA HIS A 619 20.67 23.42 11.92
C HIS A 619 20.87 24.55 10.91
N THR A 620 19.85 24.82 10.08
CA THR A 620 19.92 25.84 9.02
C THR A 620 19.24 27.12 9.48
N HIS A 621 19.97 28.24 9.43
CA HIS A 621 19.42 29.59 9.59
C HIS A 621 19.11 30.19 8.21
N LEU A 622 17.87 30.64 8.02
CA LEU A 622 17.37 31.23 6.79
C LEU A 622 17.26 32.74 6.92
N TRP A 623 17.94 33.46 6.04
CA TRP A 623 17.99 34.92 5.99
C TRP A 623 17.45 35.41 4.66
N LEU A 624 16.70 36.52 4.65
CA LEU A 624 16.38 37.21 3.41
C LEU A 624 17.57 38.09 3.01
N VAL A 625 17.89 38.08 1.71
CA VAL A 625 18.88 39.00 1.11
C VAL A 625 18.26 40.37 0.84
N ASP A 626 16.97 40.39 0.53
CA ASP A 626 16.21 41.60 0.27
C ASP A 626 14.73 41.41 0.58
N GLU A 627 14.05 42.50 0.90
CA GLU A 627 12.62 42.52 1.17
C GLU A 627 12.00 43.84 0.70
N ARG A 628 10.75 43.74 0.25
CA ARG A 628 9.91 44.87 -0.11
C ARG A 628 9.37 45.52 1.16
N CYS A 629 9.30 46.85 1.19
CA CYS A 629 8.70 47.58 2.30
C CYS A 629 7.17 47.47 2.27
N VAL A 630 6.67 46.27 2.52
CA VAL A 630 5.27 45.84 2.64
C VAL A 630 5.17 44.91 3.86
N PRO A 631 3.98 44.67 4.43
CA PRO A 631 3.82 43.71 5.51
C PRO A 631 4.27 42.30 5.10
N LEU A 632 4.81 41.51 6.04
CA LEU A 632 5.35 40.16 5.75
C LEU A 632 4.31 39.14 5.24
N TRP A 633 3.03 39.44 5.39
CA TRP A 633 1.92 38.62 4.87
C TRP A 633 1.41 39.11 3.51
N ASP A 634 1.94 40.21 2.99
CA ASP A 634 1.55 40.77 1.70
C ASP A 634 2.00 39.84 0.56
N PRO A 635 1.18 39.63 -0.48
CA PRO A 635 1.57 38.81 -1.64
C PRO A 635 2.83 39.29 -2.35
N GLU A 636 3.22 40.56 -2.23
CA GLU A 636 4.46 41.08 -2.80
C GLU A 636 5.69 40.82 -1.92
N SER A 637 5.53 40.36 -0.66
CA SER A 637 6.64 40.08 0.26
C SER A 637 7.46 38.87 -0.18
N ASN A 638 8.78 39.03 -0.16
CA ASN A 638 9.74 37.95 -0.39
C ASN A 638 9.64 36.89 0.72
N PHE A 639 9.41 37.29 1.97
CA PHE A 639 9.13 36.38 3.07
C PHE A 639 7.86 35.57 2.83
N GLN A 640 6.77 36.19 2.37
CA GLN A 640 5.53 35.47 2.08
C GLN A 640 5.72 34.43 0.96
N HIS A 641 6.52 34.74 -0.06
CA HIS A 641 6.91 33.77 -1.08
C HIS A 641 7.75 32.61 -0.50
N LEU A 642 8.72 32.91 0.35
CA LEU A 642 9.52 31.89 1.04
C LEU A 642 8.63 31.01 1.94
N GLN A 643 7.68 31.62 2.65
CA GLN A 643 6.72 30.92 3.51
C GLN A 643 5.85 29.96 2.68
N THR A 644 5.32 30.44 1.56
CA THR A 644 4.42 29.69 0.68
C THR A 644 5.13 28.57 -0.08
N HIS A 645 6.37 28.77 -0.52
CA HIS A 645 7.04 27.81 -1.40
C HIS A 645 8.07 26.92 -0.69
N LEU A 646 8.50 27.27 0.53
CA LEU A 646 9.48 26.50 1.30
C LEU A 646 9.02 26.23 2.74
N LEU A 647 8.83 27.28 3.56
CA LEU A 647 8.74 27.10 5.03
C LEU A 647 7.51 26.30 5.48
N GLN A 648 6.39 26.35 4.75
CA GLN A 648 5.22 25.52 5.07
C GLN A 648 5.43 24.01 4.78
N HIS A 649 6.50 23.65 4.06
CA HIS A 649 6.79 22.29 3.61
C HIS A 649 8.00 21.65 4.29
N VAL A 650 8.80 22.44 5.03
CA VAL A 650 10.02 21.96 5.73
C VAL A 650 9.99 22.31 7.21
N ARG A 651 10.74 21.58 8.03
CA ARG A 651 10.81 21.82 9.48
C ARG A 651 12.07 22.60 9.85
N VAL A 652 11.99 23.92 9.81
CA VAL A 652 13.02 24.83 10.32
C VAL A 652 12.57 25.35 11.69
N PRO A 653 13.41 25.30 12.74
CA PRO A 653 13.07 25.91 14.02
C PRO A 653 12.73 27.39 13.85
N TYR A 654 11.68 27.87 14.50
CA TYR A 654 11.22 29.25 14.31
C TYR A 654 12.30 30.30 14.59
N TYR A 655 13.17 30.05 15.57
CA TYR A 655 14.30 30.92 15.93
C TYR A 655 15.45 30.91 14.91
N ASN A 656 15.39 30.06 13.89
CA ASN A 656 16.33 30.01 12.77
C ASN A 656 15.79 30.71 11.51
N ILE A 657 14.62 31.34 11.58
CA ILE A 657 14.00 32.04 10.45
C ILE A 657 14.12 33.55 10.71
N HIS A 658 14.86 34.25 9.85
CA HIS A 658 15.22 35.65 10.03
C HIS A 658 14.61 36.50 8.91
N PRO A 659 13.34 36.93 9.04
CA PRO A 659 12.75 37.89 8.11
C PRO A 659 13.36 39.28 8.29
N MET A 660 13.43 40.08 7.23
CA MET A 660 13.82 41.48 7.33
C MET A 660 12.73 42.29 8.07
N PRO A 661 13.07 43.10 9.08
CA PRO A 661 12.11 43.88 9.86
C PRO A 661 11.67 45.14 9.09
N VAL A 662 10.90 44.93 8.01
CA VAL A 662 10.39 45.99 7.14
C VAL A 662 9.11 46.63 7.64
N HIS A 663 8.44 46.03 8.63
CA HIS A 663 7.20 46.51 9.23
C HIS A 663 7.32 46.50 10.76
N LEU A 664 7.72 47.65 11.32
CA LEU A 664 7.88 47.87 12.77
C LEU A 664 6.98 49.04 13.20
N HIS A 665 6.45 48.99 14.43
CA HIS A 665 5.56 50.04 14.97
C HIS A 665 4.43 50.49 14.01
N GLN A 666 3.89 49.55 13.22
CA GLN A 666 2.87 49.81 12.19
C GLN A 666 3.30 50.74 11.04
N ARG A 667 4.62 50.92 10.84
CA ARG A 667 5.22 51.72 9.76
C ARG A 667 6.11 50.83 8.90
N LEU A 668 6.16 51.14 7.60
CA LEU A 668 6.94 50.39 6.62
C LEU A 668 8.29 51.10 6.40
N CYS A 669 9.39 50.42 6.70
CA CYS A 669 10.76 50.87 6.46
C CYS A 669 11.05 52.33 6.89
N ALA A 670 10.44 52.78 7.99
CA ALA A 670 10.74 54.09 8.54
C ALA A 670 12.14 54.08 9.17
N GLU A 671 12.98 55.05 8.81
CA GLU A 671 14.37 55.09 9.29
C GLU A 671 14.44 55.20 10.83
N GLU A 672 13.45 55.84 11.46
CA GLU A 672 13.42 55.97 12.92
C GLU A 672 13.16 54.64 13.65
N ASP A 673 12.61 53.63 12.95
CA ASP A 673 12.40 52.29 13.51
C ASP A 673 13.68 51.45 13.54
N GLN A 674 14.76 51.92 12.93
CA GLN A 674 16.08 51.28 12.93
C GLN A 674 16.05 49.81 12.47
N GLY A 675 15.14 49.46 11.57
CA GLY A 675 14.97 48.08 11.09
C GLY A 675 16.24 47.52 10.43
N ALA A 676 16.89 48.31 9.58
CA ALA A 676 18.15 47.91 8.94
C ALA A 676 19.27 47.66 9.96
N GLN A 677 19.40 48.53 10.97
CA GLN A 677 20.39 48.40 12.04
C GLN A 677 20.09 47.18 12.94
N THR A 678 18.81 46.90 13.20
CA THR A 678 18.37 45.73 13.96
C THR A 678 18.77 44.44 13.26
N TYR A 679 18.46 44.32 11.97
CA TYR A 679 18.82 43.15 11.17
C TYR A 679 20.35 43.00 11.02
N ALA A 680 21.08 44.11 10.84
CA ALA A 680 22.53 44.11 10.82
C ALA A 680 23.15 43.64 12.15
N SER A 681 22.54 44.02 13.28
CA SER A 681 22.98 43.60 14.62
C SER A 681 22.73 42.11 14.84
N GLU A 682 21.58 41.60 14.39
CA GLU A 682 21.24 40.18 14.46
C GLU A 682 22.21 39.33 13.62
N ILE A 683 22.52 39.78 12.38
CA ILE A 683 23.53 39.14 11.52
C ILE A 683 24.90 39.13 12.21
N SER A 684 25.31 40.25 12.80
CA SER A 684 26.61 40.36 13.48
C SER A 684 26.70 39.48 14.72
N ALA A 685 25.57 39.24 15.41
CA ALA A 685 25.50 38.40 16.59
C ALA A 685 25.48 36.89 16.25
N LEU A 686 24.75 36.49 15.20
CA LEU A 686 24.51 35.08 14.88
C LEU A 686 25.42 34.53 13.79
N VAL A 687 25.89 35.37 12.85
CA VAL A 687 26.72 34.95 11.72
C VAL A 687 28.16 35.32 12.00
N ALA A 688 29.02 34.32 12.22
CA ALA A 688 30.44 34.53 12.51
C ALA A 688 31.11 35.41 11.45
N ASN A 689 31.74 36.52 11.89
CA ASN A 689 32.36 37.54 11.04
C ASN A 689 31.43 38.17 9.98
N SER A 690 30.11 38.08 10.18
CA SER A 690 29.10 38.44 9.18
C SER A 690 29.37 37.78 7.82
N SER A 691 29.83 36.52 7.84
CA SER A 691 30.17 35.74 6.64
C SER A 691 29.20 34.57 6.48
N PHE A 692 28.19 34.75 5.61
CA PHE A 692 27.25 33.68 5.28
C PHE A 692 27.94 32.49 4.63
N ASP A 693 27.44 31.28 4.90
CA ASP A 693 27.95 30.07 4.26
C ASP A 693 27.55 30.01 2.79
N LEU A 694 26.33 30.44 2.47
CA LEU A 694 25.83 30.57 1.11
C LEU A 694 24.88 31.76 0.98
N VAL A 695 25.09 32.58 -0.06
CA VAL A 695 24.14 33.61 -0.50
C VAL A 695 23.63 33.23 -1.89
N LEU A 696 22.32 33.12 -2.04
CA LEU A 696 21.65 32.93 -3.32
C LEU A 696 21.15 34.28 -3.84
N LEU A 697 21.56 34.63 -5.05
CA LEU A 697 21.20 35.87 -5.73
C LEU A 697 20.46 35.60 -7.04
N GLY A 698 19.55 36.49 -7.41
CA GLY A 698 19.02 36.61 -8.76
C GLY A 698 19.67 37.76 -9.54
N MET A 699 19.43 37.82 -10.86
CA MET A 699 19.82 38.95 -11.71
C MET A 699 18.61 39.56 -12.42
N GLY A 700 18.41 40.86 -12.22
CA GLY A 700 17.43 41.69 -12.93
C GLY A 700 17.69 41.79 -14.43
N ALA A 701 16.69 42.19 -15.22
CA ALA A 701 16.89 42.44 -16.67
C ALA A 701 17.76 43.69 -16.93
N ASP A 702 17.90 44.53 -15.92
CA ASP A 702 18.74 45.71 -15.79
C ASP A 702 20.02 45.45 -14.95
N GLY A 703 20.34 44.18 -14.65
CA GLY A 703 21.53 43.79 -13.89
C GLY A 703 21.50 44.15 -12.40
N HIS A 704 20.35 44.54 -11.85
CA HIS A 704 20.16 44.65 -10.40
C HIS A 704 20.27 43.28 -9.73
N THR A 705 20.63 43.24 -8.45
CA THR A 705 20.63 42.03 -7.61
C THR A 705 20.41 42.42 -6.16
N ALA A 706 19.80 41.56 -5.33
CA ALA A 706 19.52 41.87 -3.92
C ALA A 706 18.77 43.21 -3.70
N SER A 707 17.92 43.67 -4.64
CA SER A 707 17.35 45.02 -4.63
C SER A 707 18.38 46.19 -4.60
N LEU A 708 19.62 45.96 -5.05
CA LEU A 708 20.60 46.98 -5.40
C LEU A 708 20.42 47.32 -6.87
N PHE A 709 19.96 48.54 -7.18
CA PHE A 709 19.57 48.97 -8.53
C PHE A 709 20.64 49.82 -9.22
N PRO A 710 20.72 49.79 -10.57
CA PRO A 710 21.56 50.72 -11.33
C PRO A 710 21.31 52.17 -10.93
N GLN A 711 22.37 52.97 -10.87
CA GLN A 711 22.33 54.41 -10.56
C GLN A 711 21.86 54.77 -9.13
N SER A 712 21.59 53.78 -8.26
CA SER A 712 21.41 53.99 -6.82
C SER A 712 22.73 53.72 -6.08
N PRO A 713 23.34 54.71 -5.39
CA PRO A 713 24.62 54.51 -4.71
C PRO A 713 24.49 53.70 -3.41
N SER A 714 23.28 53.58 -2.86
CA SER A 714 23.02 52.96 -1.56
C SER A 714 23.34 51.47 -1.56
N GLY A 715 24.21 51.05 -0.64
CA GLY A 715 24.59 49.64 -0.46
C GLY A 715 25.65 49.11 -1.42
N LEU A 716 26.14 49.90 -2.37
CA LEU A 716 27.23 49.48 -3.27
C LEU A 716 28.60 49.57 -2.58
N ASP A 717 28.81 50.60 -1.76
CA ASP A 717 30.05 50.88 -1.04
C ASP A 717 29.72 51.22 0.44
N GLY A 718 30.72 51.19 1.34
CA GLY A 718 30.59 51.62 2.75
C GLY A 718 30.61 50.48 3.78
N GLU A 719 30.43 50.82 5.06
CA GLU A 719 30.53 49.86 6.19
C GLU A 719 29.19 49.28 6.64
N GLN A 720 28.07 49.85 6.19
CA GLN A 720 26.73 49.38 6.55
C GLN A 720 26.47 47.98 5.99
N LEU A 721 26.02 47.06 6.83
CA LEU A 721 25.72 45.68 6.46
C LEU A 721 24.38 45.53 5.74
N VAL A 722 23.40 46.35 6.12
CA VAL A 722 22.03 46.34 5.60
C VAL A 722 21.66 47.80 5.31
N VAL A 723 21.03 48.04 4.17
CA VAL A 723 20.66 49.37 3.69
C VAL A 723 19.20 49.42 3.23
N LEU A 724 18.65 50.63 3.20
CA LEU A 724 17.41 50.91 2.46
C LEU A 724 17.78 51.39 1.06
N THR A 725 17.09 50.85 0.05
CA THR A 725 17.29 51.21 -1.36
C THR A 725 15.97 51.60 -2.02
N GLU A 726 16.06 52.29 -3.15
CA GLU A 726 14.91 52.68 -3.97
C GLU A 726 14.91 51.88 -5.29
N SER A 727 13.81 51.19 -5.54
CA SER A 727 13.48 50.50 -6.78
C SER A 727 12.88 51.49 -7.78
N PRO A 728 13.11 51.32 -9.09
CA PRO A 728 12.41 52.09 -10.12
C PRO A 728 10.92 51.70 -10.26
N SER A 729 10.48 50.65 -9.57
CA SER A 729 9.11 50.10 -9.63
C SER A 729 8.50 49.99 -8.24
N ARG A 730 7.16 50.09 -8.14
CA ARG A 730 6.46 49.89 -6.86
C ARG A 730 6.58 48.43 -6.37
N PRO A 731 6.61 48.19 -5.05
CA PRO A 731 6.86 49.15 -3.98
C PRO A 731 8.27 49.77 -4.11
N PHE A 732 8.38 51.10 -3.99
CA PHE A 732 9.64 51.79 -4.30
C PHE A 732 10.73 51.52 -3.26
N GLN A 733 10.42 51.53 -1.98
CA GLN A 733 11.42 51.28 -0.95
C GLN A 733 11.67 49.77 -0.76
N ARG A 734 12.93 49.41 -0.57
CA ARG A 734 13.43 48.04 -0.32
C ARG A 734 14.40 48.05 0.85
N MET A 735 14.44 46.96 1.61
CA MET A 735 15.54 46.65 2.52
C MET A 735 16.44 45.60 1.86
N SER A 736 17.76 45.77 1.97
CA SER A 736 18.72 44.99 1.20
C SER A 736 20.01 44.75 1.99
N LEU A 737 20.62 43.57 1.82
CA LEU A 737 22.01 43.35 2.21
C LEU A 737 22.94 44.17 1.31
N SER A 738 23.91 44.85 1.91
CA SER A 738 24.89 45.61 1.14
C SER A 738 25.83 44.70 0.34
N LEU A 739 26.36 45.23 -0.76
CA LEU A 739 27.33 44.54 -1.60
C LEU A 739 28.60 44.13 -0.82
N PRO A 740 29.17 44.96 0.09
CA PRO A 740 30.26 44.53 0.97
C PRO A 740 29.91 43.31 1.83
N LEU A 741 28.68 43.20 2.37
CA LEU A 741 28.26 42.04 3.15
C LEU A 741 28.09 40.79 2.27
N ILE A 742 27.46 40.92 1.11
CA ILE A 742 27.31 39.82 0.14
C ILE A 742 28.70 39.25 -0.22
N ASN A 743 29.70 40.11 -0.43
CA ASN A 743 31.06 39.73 -0.78
C ASN A 743 31.90 39.17 0.40
N ARG A 744 31.34 39.09 1.62
CA ARG A 744 31.94 38.34 2.75
C ARG A 744 31.51 36.87 2.76
N ALA A 745 30.52 36.48 1.96
CA ALA A 745 30.02 35.11 1.95
C ALA A 745 31.07 34.11 1.45
N ARG A 746 31.07 32.91 2.02
CA ARG A 746 31.95 31.81 1.62
C ARG A 746 31.60 31.26 0.24
N LYS A 747 30.31 31.30 -0.10
CA LYS A 747 29.82 30.95 -1.43
C LYS A 747 28.70 31.90 -1.84
N VAL A 748 28.77 32.40 -3.07
CA VAL A 748 27.67 33.14 -3.70
C VAL A 748 27.23 32.38 -4.94
N ALA A 749 25.96 32.02 -4.99
CA ALA A 749 25.33 31.37 -6.14
C ALA A 749 24.41 32.38 -6.82
N VAL A 750 24.61 32.62 -8.12
CA VAL A 750 23.75 33.50 -8.91
C VAL A 750 22.89 32.66 -9.85
N LEU A 751 21.57 32.71 -9.67
CA LEU A 751 20.61 32.00 -10.51
C LEU A 751 20.01 32.96 -11.55
N VAL A 752 20.15 32.62 -12.83
CA VAL A 752 19.61 33.39 -13.95
C VAL A 752 18.84 32.44 -14.87
N MET A 753 17.54 32.70 -15.05
CA MET A 753 16.66 31.82 -15.81
C MET A 753 15.76 32.59 -16.78
N GLY A 754 15.46 31.95 -17.90
CA GLY A 754 14.51 32.39 -18.90
C GLY A 754 15.09 33.33 -19.96
N ARG A 755 14.53 33.21 -21.17
CA ARG A 755 14.97 33.95 -22.36
C ARG A 755 15.08 35.47 -22.20
N VAL A 756 14.22 36.07 -21.37
CA VAL A 756 14.22 37.53 -21.09
C VAL A 756 15.55 37.99 -20.50
N LYS A 757 16.30 37.10 -19.85
CA LYS A 757 17.60 37.42 -19.23
C LYS A 757 18.79 37.33 -20.19
N ARG A 758 18.58 36.92 -21.43
CA ARG A 758 19.66 36.73 -22.42
C ARG A 758 20.45 38.01 -22.68
N GLU A 759 19.77 39.10 -22.98
CA GLU A 759 20.42 40.37 -23.37
C GLU A 759 21.33 40.88 -22.26
N ILE A 760 20.80 40.90 -21.02
CA ILE A 760 21.57 41.34 -19.86
C ILE A 760 22.74 40.40 -19.54
N THR A 761 22.55 39.08 -19.70
CA THR A 761 23.63 38.10 -19.49
C THR A 761 24.75 38.28 -20.52
N MET A 762 24.43 38.57 -21.78
CA MET A 762 25.44 38.90 -22.79
C MET A 762 26.15 40.22 -22.48
N LEU A 763 25.41 41.24 -22.03
CA LEU A 763 25.97 42.55 -21.70
C LEU A 763 26.92 42.46 -20.50
N VAL A 764 26.48 41.84 -19.41
CA VAL A 764 27.23 41.67 -18.16
C VAL A 764 28.48 40.79 -18.36
N SER A 765 28.51 39.92 -19.38
CA SER A 765 29.70 39.11 -19.69
C SER A 765 30.88 39.93 -20.23
N ARG A 766 30.62 41.13 -20.78
CA ARG A 766 31.61 42.00 -21.43
C ARG A 766 32.02 43.19 -20.58
N VAL A 767 31.25 43.52 -19.55
CA VAL A 767 31.54 44.66 -18.67
C VAL A 767 32.52 44.25 -17.55
N GLY A 768 33.40 45.17 -17.19
CA GLY A 768 34.31 45.02 -16.06
C GLY A 768 33.59 45.11 -14.72
N HIS A 769 34.31 45.54 -13.68
CA HIS A 769 33.73 45.82 -12.37
C HIS A 769 33.09 47.22 -12.38
N GLU A 770 31.77 47.31 -12.63
CA GLU A 770 31.01 48.57 -12.70
C GLU A 770 29.71 48.49 -11.85
N PRO A 771 29.79 48.30 -10.51
CA PRO A 771 28.61 48.10 -9.65
C PRO A 771 27.59 49.24 -9.70
N LYS A 772 28.02 50.48 -9.99
CA LYS A 772 27.11 51.63 -10.13
C LYS A 772 26.17 51.53 -11.33
N LYS A 773 26.60 50.85 -12.39
CA LYS A 773 25.83 50.66 -13.62
C LYS A 773 25.15 49.30 -13.66
N TRP A 774 25.84 48.26 -13.19
CA TRP A 774 25.36 46.89 -13.12
C TRP A 774 25.72 46.33 -11.74
N PRO A 775 24.85 46.43 -10.73
CA PRO A 775 25.16 46.00 -9.36
C PRO A 775 25.67 44.55 -9.26
N ILE A 776 25.12 43.63 -10.06
CA ILE A 776 25.61 42.25 -10.14
C ILE A 776 27.10 42.15 -10.55
N SER A 777 27.63 43.14 -11.28
CA SER A 777 29.03 43.18 -11.68
C SER A 777 29.99 43.35 -10.50
N GLY A 778 29.46 43.87 -9.38
CA GLY A 778 30.16 44.06 -8.13
C GLY A 778 30.19 42.85 -7.19
N VAL A 779 29.46 41.78 -7.51
CA VAL A 779 29.46 40.54 -6.72
C VAL A 779 30.76 39.80 -7.02
N LEU A 780 31.71 39.91 -6.10
CA LEU A 780 33.05 39.34 -6.14
C LEU A 780 33.45 38.97 -4.71
N PRO A 781 33.10 37.76 -4.23
CA PRO A 781 33.42 37.32 -2.88
C PRO A 781 34.93 37.39 -2.60
N SER A 782 35.31 38.09 -1.54
CA SER A 782 36.71 38.41 -1.21
C SER A 782 37.56 37.18 -0.84
N SER A 783 36.96 36.22 -0.13
CA SER A 783 37.58 34.96 0.31
C SER A 783 36.72 33.73 -0.03
N GLY A 784 35.63 33.94 -0.76
CA GLY A 784 34.64 32.93 -1.10
C GLY A 784 34.64 32.55 -2.58
N GLN A 785 33.69 31.70 -2.96
CA GLN A 785 33.50 31.25 -4.34
C GLN A 785 32.22 31.84 -4.94
N LEU A 786 32.34 32.51 -6.09
CA LEU A 786 31.20 32.85 -6.93
C LEU A 786 30.93 31.72 -7.94
N VAL A 787 29.66 31.30 -8.06
CA VAL A 787 29.23 30.32 -9.06
C VAL A 787 27.96 30.82 -9.75
N TRP A 788 27.96 30.75 -11.08
CA TRP A 788 26.81 31.12 -11.90
C TRP A 788 26.02 29.88 -12.31
N TYR A 789 24.70 29.96 -12.17
CA TYR A 789 23.73 28.96 -12.60
C TYR A 789 22.83 29.62 -13.63
N MET A 790 22.97 29.25 -14.91
CA MET A 790 22.21 29.86 -15.99
C MET A 790 21.53 28.79 -16.84
N ASP A 791 20.23 28.92 -17.10
CA ASP A 791 19.60 27.98 -18.02
C ASP A 791 20.02 28.25 -19.47
N TYR A 792 19.80 27.29 -20.36
CA TYR A 792 20.17 27.47 -21.76
C TYR A 792 19.47 28.67 -22.41
N GLU A 793 18.27 29.04 -21.96
CA GLU A 793 17.57 30.21 -22.50
C GLU A 793 18.19 31.55 -22.08
N ALA A 794 18.70 31.66 -20.85
CA ALA A 794 19.40 32.85 -20.38
C ALA A 794 20.83 32.92 -20.95
N PHE A 795 21.49 31.78 -21.15
CA PHE A 795 22.90 31.75 -21.57
C PHE A 795 23.09 31.69 -23.09
N LEU A 796 22.40 30.78 -23.79
CA LEU A 796 22.53 30.51 -25.23
C LEU A 796 21.37 31.06 -26.06
N GLY A 797 20.19 31.11 -25.42
CA GLY A 797 18.91 31.77 -25.73
C GLY A 797 18.12 31.42 -26.96
#